data_AF-A0A8T5Q804-F1
#
_entry.id   AF-A0A8T5Q804-F1
#
_cell.length_a   1.000
_cell.length_b   1.000
_cell.length_c   1.000
_cell.angle_alpha   90.00
_cell.angle_beta   90.00
_cell.angle_gamma   90.00
#
_symmetry.space_group_name_H-M   'P 1'
#
loop_
_entity.id
_entity.type
_entity.pdbx_description
1 polymer ?
#
loop_
_entity_poly.entity_id
_entity_poly.type
_entity_poly.pdbx_seq_one_letter_code
_entity_poly.pdbx_strand_id
1 'polypeptide(L)'
;MITIPQNKLDELIQALIPPALVMLLTVTIIELFYDIARFSTFIDIFDLFIIAIFATDLRFRWRELPHFVPFVKKHYLDIIATIPFNFIFLGIEYLALTRALRGVRIIARMARFARYGRLLRLLRFAARAPRFLRIRHHLKPTTIRKVQPHEKEMKGVLSFKVILLVTINSIMGTGIWFLTAAGAKYAGPASIISWIILSAIAVYIAMCFSELTAMFPKAGGVYEFAKQTYGRFWSFVIGWTTSIAGSVTISMLLLGALQYMIPIEYSKFYIPIAIGLVLIFNYIAYRGMQSSTYMLVTFALITIATVTGIIVPGFFRFNLENFTPFFVFPAMNMLLAIFFIAETFFGWESAIFLSAETKNPSKIMPKALIYGTLVIAAFALLLTLTAMGVIPWQAYAESTAPLRDLGRAYFGGIGGIIFTILVSTSIIGAVASWIVTAPRLLMALAEDKLFFVQLGKIHPKHKSPYVSIIFQILVVSTLVVIGAGSYEVLLHLLIPLILVLYSAVLLSVVILRFKKPELPRPYKVPFGKVGPFFTVLFMLFLLAMFIRETHGAMDMLRISGSLIVFGTPAYFAIEVFYDPKYVTMRKNLGAQLSHYYHLVPLPRPLFNHILRLVGGTKEDSLVLDYDCGVGGFTRRIIKNKLPFKRIYAVDKAKEEIKVFKEKLPKEHKNVEIYYRTSWRIPEKIKNIDVFVSFNSLGYIDDIPAFVKHLREILRKNGRFCFYIVHHAINVTPNALIVEDKHKLEELFAKEKLDVTYHKRKRLFKEEIFIYGRKR
;
A
#
# COMPACT_ATOMS: atom_id res chain seq x y z
N MET A 1 -32.18 21.68 22.32
CA MET A 1 -30.79 22.17 22.14
C MET A 1 -29.92 21.54 23.21
N ILE A 2 -28.98 20.67 22.83
CA ILE A 2 -28.10 19.97 23.77
C ILE A 2 -26.93 20.89 24.10
N THR A 3 -26.84 21.41 25.32
CA THR A 3 -25.71 22.21 25.79
C THR A 3 -24.54 21.29 26.14
N ILE A 4 -23.71 20.97 25.14
CA ILE A 4 -22.43 20.30 25.35
C ILE A 4 -21.52 21.27 26.15
N PRO A 5 -20.93 20.85 27.28
CA PRO A 5 -19.97 21.68 28.03
C PRO A 5 -18.85 22.18 27.10
N GLN A 6 -18.53 23.47 27.15
CA GLN A 6 -17.68 24.11 26.13
C GLN A 6 -16.30 23.46 25.96
N ASN A 7 -15.65 23.01 27.04
CA ASN A 7 -14.38 22.28 26.97
C ASN A 7 -14.50 20.93 26.22
N LYS A 8 -15.66 20.27 26.31
CA LYS A 8 -15.92 19.01 25.58
C LYS A 8 -16.15 19.27 24.10
N LEU A 9 -16.74 20.41 23.74
CA LEU A 9 -16.93 20.80 22.36
C LEU A 9 -15.59 21.15 21.70
N ASP A 10 -14.67 21.81 22.41
CA ASP A 10 -13.31 22.06 21.90
C ASP A 10 -12.53 20.75 21.68
N GLU A 11 -12.51 19.84 22.67
CA GLU A 11 -11.87 18.52 22.52
C GLU A 11 -12.45 17.72 21.33
N LEU A 12 -13.77 17.75 21.14
CA LEU A 12 -14.45 17.08 20.03
C LEU A 12 -14.04 17.69 18.68
N ILE A 13 -14.04 19.02 18.57
CA ILE A 13 -13.66 19.74 17.36
C ILE A 13 -12.19 19.47 17.01
N GLN A 14 -11.29 19.55 17.98
CA GLN A 14 -9.87 19.23 17.76
C GLN A 14 -9.67 17.81 17.24
N ALA A 15 -10.49 16.86 17.70
CA ALA A 15 -10.42 15.47 17.26
C ALA A 15 -11.06 15.23 15.88
N LEU A 16 -12.01 16.07 15.44
CA LEU A 16 -12.61 15.98 14.10
C LEU A 16 -11.74 16.58 12.99
N ILE A 17 -10.84 17.51 13.31
CA ILE A 17 -10.01 18.22 12.32
C ILE A 17 -9.20 17.29 11.40
N PRO A 18 -8.44 16.30 11.88
CA PRO A 18 -7.69 15.42 10.96
C PRO A 18 -8.58 14.53 10.07
N PRO A 19 -9.59 13.81 10.56
CA PRO A 19 -10.54 13.12 9.67
C PRO A 19 -11.15 14.06 8.61
N ALA A 20 -11.50 15.29 9.01
CA ALA A 20 -11.97 16.35 8.12
C ALA A 20 -10.91 16.71 7.06
N LEU A 21 -9.64 16.87 7.44
CA LEU A 21 -8.54 17.15 6.51
C LEU A 21 -8.25 16.00 5.54
N VAL A 22 -8.38 14.74 6.00
CA VAL A 22 -8.27 13.56 5.11
C VAL A 22 -9.37 13.59 4.07
N MET A 23 -10.62 13.76 4.49
CA MET A 23 -11.75 13.83 3.56
C MET A 23 -11.63 15.03 2.61
N LEU A 24 -11.21 16.19 3.12
CA LEU A 24 -10.94 17.40 2.33
C LEU A 24 -9.93 17.12 1.23
N LEU A 25 -8.81 16.47 1.59
CA LEU A 25 -7.78 16.10 0.63
C LEU A 25 -8.32 15.09 -0.40
N THR A 26 -9.06 14.07 0.03
CA THR A 26 -9.67 13.07 -0.86
C THR A 26 -10.59 13.72 -1.88
N VAL A 27 -11.54 14.55 -1.44
CA VAL A 27 -12.49 15.23 -2.34
C VAL A 27 -11.75 16.18 -3.28
N THR A 28 -10.74 16.90 -2.78
CA THR A 28 -9.93 17.80 -3.60
C THR A 28 -9.17 17.06 -4.69
N ILE A 29 -8.61 15.88 -4.39
CA ILE A 29 -7.90 15.04 -5.38
C ILE A 29 -8.88 14.48 -6.40
N ILE A 30 -10.04 13.98 -5.96
CA ILE A 30 -11.08 13.48 -6.87
C ILE A 30 -11.47 14.57 -7.87
N GLU A 31 -11.75 15.79 -7.41
CA GLU A 31 -12.12 16.90 -8.29
C GLU A 31 -10.94 17.47 -9.09
N LEU A 32 -9.70 17.32 -8.61
CA LEU A 32 -8.51 17.75 -9.35
C LEU A 32 -8.31 16.91 -10.62
N PHE A 33 -8.58 15.61 -10.52
CA PHE A 33 -8.27 14.64 -11.57
C PHE A 33 -9.48 14.12 -12.32
N TYR A 34 -10.69 14.21 -11.75
CA TYR A 34 -11.93 13.78 -12.38
C TYR A 34 -12.91 14.96 -12.40
N ASP A 35 -13.43 15.28 -13.58
CA ASP A 35 -14.40 16.36 -13.74
C ASP A 35 -15.80 15.87 -13.32
N ILE A 36 -16.07 15.96 -12.02
CA ILE A 36 -17.29 15.42 -11.42
C ILE A 36 -18.32 16.54 -11.23
N ALA A 37 -18.84 17.09 -12.34
CA ALA A 37 -19.90 18.10 -12.30
C ALA A 37 -21.18 17.61 -11.56
N ARG A 38 -21.45 16.29 -11.62
CA ARG A 38 -22.64 15.65 -11.06
C ARG A 38 -22.67 15.59 -9.52
N PHE A 39 -21.56 15.87 -8.84
CA PHE A 39 -21.45 15.80 -7.38
C PHE A 39 -21.17 17.17 -6.74
N SER A 40 -21.28 18.27 -7.50
CA SER A 40 -21.04 19.65 -7.03
C SER A 40 -21.80 19.98 -5.74
N THR A 41 -23.10 19.69 -5.68
CA THR A 41 -23.91 19.92 -4.47
C THR A 41 -23.40 19.15 -3.24
N PHE A 42 -22.93 17.91 -3.43
CA PHE A 42 -22.37 17.11 -2.34
C PHE A 42 -21.04 17.70 -1.84
N ILE A 43 -20.20 18.17 -2.77
CA ILE A 43 -18.93 18.83 -2.48
C ILE A 43 -19.17 20.13 -1.70
N ASP A 44 -20.18 20.93 -2.05
CA ASP A 44 -20.51 22.17 -1.36
C ASP A 44 -21.00 21.93 0.07
N ILE A 45 -21.87 20.94 0.27
CA ILE A 45 -22.34 20.52 1.61
C ILE A 45 -21.15 20.07 2.46
N PHE A 46 -20.25 19.28 1.86
CA PHE A 46 -19.04 18.80 2.53
C PHE A 46 -18.11 19.97 2.91
N ASP A 47 -17.90 20.92 2.01
CA ASP A 47 -17.08 22.11 2.29
C ASP A 47 -17.65 22.96 3.42
N LEU A 48 -18.97 23.14 3.47
CA LEU A 48 -19.65 23.83 4.56
C LEU A 48 -19.43 23.14 5.91
N PHE A 49 -19.49 21.81 5.92
CA PHE A 49 -19.20 21.01 7.12
C PHE A 49 -17.77 21.19 7.61
N ILE A 50 -16.78 21.18 6.71
CA ILE A 50 -15.36 21.43 7.03
C ILE A 50 -15.15 22.84 7.58
N ILE A 51 -15.76 23.84 6.92
CA ILE A 51 -15.70 25.24 7.36
C ILE A 51 -16.30 25.39 8.76
N ALA A 52 -17.44 24.74 9.04
CA ALA A 52 -18.07 24.79 10.35
C ALA A 52 -17.15 24.25 11.46
N ILE A 53 -16.44 23.15 11.21
CA ILE A 53 -15.44 22.60 12.14
C ILE A 53 -14.31 23.60 12.37
N PHE A 54 -13.74 24.16 11.30
CA PHE A 54 -12.61 25.08 11.40
C PHE A 54 -12.99 26.42 12.04
N ALA A 55 -14.17 26.94 11.75
CA ALA A 55 -14.70 28.17 12.34
C ALA A 55 -14.97 27.99 13.83
N THR A 56 -15.46 26.82 14.22
CA THR A 56 -15.67 26.48 15.64
C THR A 56 -14.34 26.39 16.39
N ASP A 57 -13.30 25.78 15.80
CA ASP A 57 -11.94 25.77 16.38
C ASP A 57 -11.37 27.19 16.51
N LEU A 58 -11.53 28.01 15.47
CA LEU A 58 -11.05 29.39 15.47
C LEU A 58 -11.74 30.23 16.57
N ARG A 59 -13.04 30.01 16.78
CA ARG A 59 -13.81 30.63 17.87
C ARG A 59 -13.28 30.26 19.25
N PHE A 60 -12.84 29.02 19.45
CA PHE A 60 -12.20 28.63 20.72
C PHE A 60 -10.86 29.35 20.91
N ARG A 61 -10.03 29.45 19.87
CA ARG A 61 -8.75 30.16 19.96
C ARG A 61 -8.89 31.67 20.19
N TRP A 62 -9.94 32.29 19.65
CA TRP A 62 -10.21 33.71 19.90
C TRP A 62 -10.39 33.98 21.39
N ARG A 63 -10.94 33.01 22.15
CA ARG A 63 -11.11 33.15 23.59
C ARG A 63 -9.80 33.02 24.36
N GLU A 64 -8.85 32.24 23.87
CA GLU A 64 -7.51 32.13 24.46
C GLU A 64 -6.66 33.39 24.22
N LEU A 65 -6.93 34.10 23.12
CA LEU A 65 -6.20 35.31 22.74
C LEU A 65 -7.16 36.36 22.15
N PRO A 66 -7.92 37.09 23.01
CA PRO A 66 -9.03 37.94 22.59
C PRO A 66 -8.61 39.31 22.03
N HIS A 67 -7.38 39.44 21.55
CA HIS A 67 -6.86 40.67 20.97
C HIS A 67 -6.74 40.54 19.46
N PHE A 68 -7.38 41.44 18.71
CA PHE A 68 -7.50 41.34 17.25
C PHE A 68 -6.16 41.25 16.53
N VAL A 69 -5.26 42.22 16.73
CA VAL A 69 -3.99 42.28 15.99
C VAL A 69 -3.09 41.06 16.26
N PRO A 70 -2.83 40.67 17.54
CA PRO A 70 -2.00 39.49 17.79
C PRO A 70 -2.70 38.18 17.41
N PHE A 71 -4.04 38.10 17.50
CA PHE A 71 -4.80 36.93 17.06
C PHE A 71 -4.69 36.72 15.56
N VAL A 72 -4.91 37.76 14.76
CA VAL A 72 -4.77 37.70 13.30
C VAL A 72 -3.32 37.35 12.94
N LYS A 73 -2.32 38.00 13.55
CA LYS A 73 -0.90 37.68 13.28
C LYS A 73 -0.54 36.22 13.58
N LYS A 74 -1.14 35.63 14.62
CA LYS A 74 -0.89 34.24 15.03
C LYS A 74 -1.72 33.20 14.26
N HIS A 75 -2.92 33.56 13.81
CA HIS A 75 -3.92 32.65 13.26
C HIS A 75 -4.41 33.01 11.84
N TYR A 76 -3.72 33.89 11.10
CA TYR A 76 -4.15 34.32 9.76
C TYR A 76 -4.44 33.17 8.79
N LEU A 77 -3.61 32.11 8.78
CA LEU A 77 -3.86 30.90 7.98
C LEU A 77 -5.12 30.15 8.42
N ASP A 78 -5.35 30.07 9.73
CA ASP A 78 -6.54 29.44 10.30
C ASP A 78 -7.81 30.23 9.95
N ILE A 79 -7.72 31.58 9.89
CA ILE A 79 -8.80 32.49 9.49
C ILE A 79 -9.12 32.30 8.00
N ILE A 80 -8.11 32.32 7.13
CA ILE A 80 -8.27 32.09 5.69
C ILE A 80 -8.95 30.74 5.43
N ALA A 81 -8.61 29.71 6.22
CA ALA A 81 -9.21 28.39 6.07
C ALA A 81 -10.72 28.31 6.41
N THR A 82 -11.28 29.34 7.05
CA THR A 82 -12.70 29.38 7.48
C THR A 82 -13.61 30.19 6.56
N ILE A 83 -13.07 30.85 5.54
CA ILE A 83 -13.85 31.73 4.68
C ILE A 83 -14.69 30.88 3.69
N PRO A 84 -16.04 31.00 3.69
CA PRO A 84 -16.88 30.29 2.73
C PRO A 84 -16.71 30.86 1.32
N PHE A 85 -16.65 29.97 0.33
CA PHE A 85 -16.39 30.30 -1.07
C PHE A 85 -17.39 31.32 -1.64
N ASN A 86 -18.67 31.17 -1.31
CA ASN A 86 -19.74 32.04 -1.82
C ASN A 86 -19.62 33.49 -1.33
N PHE A 87 -19.09 33.73 -0.11
CA PHE A 87 -19.04 35.08 0.47
C PHE A 87 -17.94 35.97 -0.12
N ILE A 88 -16.80 35.40 -0.54
CA ILE A 88 -15.71 36.17 -1.16
C ILE A 88 -16.15 36.75 -2.52
N PHE A 89 -16.96 35.99 -3.26
CA PHE A 89 -17.39 36.36 -4.60
C PHE A 89 -18.78 36.96 -4.68
N LEU A 90 -19.68 36.76 -3.70
CA LEU A 90 -20.92 37.56 -3.59
C LEU A 90 -20.60 39.06 -3.51
N GLY A 91 -19.51 39.43 -2.82
CA GLY A 91 -19.02 40.82 -2.81
C GLY A 91 -18.48 41.28 -4.18
N ILE A 92 -17.83 40.39 -4.94
CA ILE A 92 -17.29 40.68 -6.27
C ILE A 92 -18.41 40.69 -7.33
N GLU A 93 -19.45 39.87 -7.19
CA GLU A 93 -20.67 39.88 -8.01
C GLU A 93 -21.45 41.16 -7.75
N TYR A 94 -21.56 41.62 -6.50
CA TYR A 94 -22.15 42.94 -6.19
C TYR A 94 -21.34 44.10 -6.82
N LEU A 95 -20.01 44.02 -6.78
CA LEU A 95 -19.09 44.97 -7.42
C LEU A 95 -19.07 44.87 -8.96
N ALA A 96 -19.41 43.71 -9.52
CA ALA A 96 -19.48 43.48 -10.97
C ALA A 96 -20.87 43.79 -11.55
N LEU A 97 -21.95 43.58 -10.78
CA LEU A 97 -23.30 44.03 -11.14
C LEU A 97 -23.41 45.56 -11.15
N THR A 98 -22.69 46.23 -10.24
CA THR A 98 -22.63 47.70 -10.20
C THR A 98 -21.76 48.29 -11.32
N ARG A 99 -20.95 47.48 -12.01
CA ARG A 99 -20.14 47.90 -13.16
C ARG A 99 -20.52 47.10 -14.41
N ALA A 100 -21.61 47.54 -15.04
CA ALA A 100 -22.08 47.04 -16.32
C ALA A 100 -20.97 47.08 -17.38
N LEU A 101 -20.40 45.92 -17.72
CA LEU A 101 -19.68 45.73 -18.98
C LEU A 101 -20.23 44.48 -19.68
N ARG A 102 -21.07 44.77 -20.68
CA ARG A 102 -21.64 43.88 -21.68
C ARG A 102 -20.52 43.11 -22.39
N GLY A 103 -20.66 41.78 -22.50
CA GLY A 103 -19.84 41.00 -23.42
C GLY A 103 -19.50 39.58 -22.93
N VAL A 104 -20.40 38.63 -23.21
CA VAL A 104 -20.13 37.22 -23.61
C VAL A 104 -18.74 36.64 -23.22
N ARG A 105 -18.43 36.64 -21.91
CA ARG A 105 -17.30 35.90 -21.30
C ARG A 105 -17.71 35.10 -20.07
N ILE A 106 -19.01 34.97 -19.83
CA ILE A 106 -19.57 34.42 -18.59
C ILE A 106 -19.50 32.88 -18.56
N ILE A 107 -19.63 32.22 -19.71
CA ILE A 107 -19.47 30.75 -19.81
C ILE A 107 -17.99 30.35 -19.63
N ALA A 108 -17.03 31.15 -20.11
CA ALA A 108 -15.61 30.99 -19.84
C ALA A 108 -15.17 31.44 -18.43
N ARG A 109 -16.07 32.04 -17.63
CA ARG A 109 -15.83 32.39 -16.21
C ARG A 109 -16.23 31.27 -15.26
N MET A 110 -17.25 30.46 -15.57
CA MET A 110 -17.65 29.30 -14.75
C MET A 110 -16.49 28.30 -14.54
N ALA A 111 -15.70 28.01 -15.58
CA ALA A 111 -14.49 27.17 -15.48
C ALA A 111 -13.32 27.83 -14.71
N ARG A 112 -13.34 29.16 -14.52
CA ARG A 112 -12.41 29.87 -13.63
C ARG A 112 -12.85 29.78 -12.16
N PHE A 113 -14.15 29.76 -11.87
CA PHE A 113 -14.66 29.64 -10.49
C PHE A 113 -14.38 28.26 -9.85
N ALA A 114 -14.53 27.16 -10.60
CA ALA A 114 -14.14 25.82 -10.12
C ALA A 114 -12.63 25.68 -9.83
N ARG A 115 -11.77 26.48 -10.48
CA ARG A 115 -10.32 26.53 -10.20
C ARG A 115 -10.01 27.15 -8.83
N TYR A 116 -10.79 28.15 -8.40
CA TYR A 116 -10.59 28.80 -7.09
C TYR A 116 -11.05 27.91 -5.92
N GLY A 117 -12.13 27.13 -6.09
CA GLY A 117 -12.60 26.20 -5.06
C GLY A 117 -11.58 25.10 -4.72
N ARG A 118 -10.87 24.58 -5.73
CA ARG A 118 -9.77 23.62 -5.55
C ARG A 118 -8.56 24.23 -4.82
N LEU A 119 -8.09 25.39 -5.28
CA LEU A 119 -6.96 26.08 -4.66
C LEU A 119 -7.23 26.43 -3.19
N LEU A 120 -8.45 26.88 -2.88
CA LEU A 120 -8.87 27.19 -1.51
C LEU A 120 -8.90 25.97 -0.60
N ARG A 121 -9.34 24.80 -1.07
CA ARG A 121 -9.27 23.57 -0.27
C ARG A 121 -7.84 23.08 -0.05
N LEU A 122 -6.96 23.23 -1.04
CA LEU A 122 -5.52 22.99 -0.85
C LEU A 122 -4.92 23.97 0.17
N LEU A 123 -5.29 25.25 0.11
CA LEU A 123 -4.87 26.25 1.09
C LEU A 123 -5.42 25.95 2.49
N ARG A 124 -6.69 25.54 2.61
CA ARG A 124 -7.32 25.08 3.87
C ARG A 124 -6.56 23.89 4.45
N PHE A 125 -6.23 22.92 3.59
CA PHE A 125 -5.43 21.77 3.99
C PHE A 125 -4.04 22.22 4.46
N ALA A 126 -3.32 23.01 3.66
CA ALA A 126 -1.97 23.49 3.96
C ALA A 126 -1.93 24.31 5.27
N ALA A 127 -2.90 25.19 5.48
CA ALA A 127 -3.05 26.00 6.70
C ALA A 127 -3.15 25.14 7.98
N ARG A 128 -3.79 23.97 7.89
CA ARG A 128 -4.07 23.09 9.02
C ARG A 128 -3.20 21.82 9.05
N ALA A 129 -2.45 21.54 7.98
CA ALA A 129 -1.54 20.40 7.85
C ALA A 129 -0.50 20.28 8.98
N PRO A 130 0.05 21.37 9.56
CA PRO A 130 0.97 21.26 10.69
C PRO A 130 0.37 20.55 11.92
N ARG A 131 -0.96 20.62 12.14
CA ARG A 131 -1.63 19.88 13.23
C ARG A 131 -1.64 18.37 12.97
N PHE A 132 -1.73 18.00 11.71
CA PHE A 132 -1.60 16.62 11.25
C PHE A 132 -0.16 16.10 11.40
N LEU A 133 0.83 16.94 11.08
CA LEU A 133 2.24 16.61 11.20
C LEU A 133 2.72 16.51 12.66
N ARG A 134 2.02 17.13 13.63
CA ARG A 134 2.31 16.98 15.08
C ARG A 134 1.98 15.59 15.65
N ILE A 135 1.03 14.86 15.05
CA ILE A 135 0.74 13.44 15.38
C ILE A 135 2.03 12.60 15.29
N ARG A 136 2.92 12.96 14.35
CA ARG A 136 4.20 12.31 14.09
C ARG A 136 5.18 12.33 15.25
N HIS A 137 5.14 13.31 16.16
CA HIS A 137 6.10 13.40 17.27
C HIS A 137 5.87 12.34 18.35
N HIS A 138 4.70 11.70 18.41
CA HIS A 138 4.40 10.66 19.39
C HIS A 138 4.80 9.24 18.93
N LEU A 139 4.96 9.02 17.62
CA LEU A 139 5.51 7.78 17.08
C LEU A 139 7.03 7.94 16.99
N LYS A 140 7.78 7.33 17.92
CA LYS A 140 9.25 7.32 17.88
C LYS A 140 9.70 6.94 16.46
N PRO A 141 10.61 7.71 15.84
CA PRO A 141 11.17 7.34 14.54
C PRO A 141 11.78 5.95 14.71
N THR A 142 11.18 4.95 14.09
CA THR A 142 11.69 3.59 14.13
C THR A 142 12.99 3.57 13.35
N THR A 143 14.10 3.68 14.09
CA THR A 143 15.44 3.27 13.68
C THR A 143 15.33 1.89 13.03
N ILE A 144 15.70 1.81 11.74
CA ILE A 144 15.87 0.62 10.90
C ILE A 144 14.91 -0.53 11.25
N ARG A 145 13.93 -0.81 10.37
CA ARG A 145 13.01 -1.96 10.49
C ARG A 145 13.80 -3.21 10.90
N LYS A 146 13.63 -3.67 12.15
CA LYS A 146 14.20 -4.94 12.64
C LYS A 146 13.68 -6.06 11.73
N VAL A 147 14.50 -7.07 11.48
CA VAL A 147 14.11 -8.24 10.67
C VAL A 147 12.77 -8.75 11.17
N GLN A 148 11.78 -8.73 10.29
CA GLN A 148 10.40 -9.07 10.65
C GLN A 148 10.31 -10.58 10.93
N PRO A 149 9.33 -11.03 11.74
CA PRO A 149 9.14 -12.45 12.02
C PRO A 149 9.03 -13.30 10.73
N HIS A 150 8.33 -12.80 9.70
CA HIS A 150 8.20 -13.50 8.42
C HIS A 150 9.53 -13.64 7.67
N GLU A 151 10.38 -12.61 7.71
CA GLU A 151 11.70 -12.64 7.12
C GLU A 151 12.63 -13.61 7.85
N LYS A 152 12.28 -14.07 9.05
CA LYS A 152 12.96 -15.20 9.72
C LYS A 152 12.35 -16.53 9.33
N GLU A 153 11.03 -16.60 9.19
CA GLU A 153 10.30 -17.82 8.84
C GLU A 153 10.47 -18.25 7.37
N MET A 154 10.76 -17.32 6.46
CA MET A 154 10.85 -17.58 5.01
C MET A 154 12.29 -17.65 4.47
N LYS A 155 13.32 -17.65 5.33
CA LYS A 155 14.72 -17.51 4.86
C LYS A 155 15.20 -18.68 4.01
N GLY A 156 15.84 -18.33 2.90
CA GLY A 156 16.80 -19.19 2.23
C GLY A 156 16.21 -20.34 1.42
N VAL A 157 15.01 -20.17 0.87
CA VAL A 157 14.39 -21.18 -0.01
C VAL A 157 14.93 -21.07 -1.44
N LEU A 158 15.21 -19.84 -1.90
CA LEU A 158 15.53 -19.58 -3.30
C LEU A 158 17.05 -19.56 -3.55
N SER A 159 17.48 -20.28 -4.59
CA SER A 159 18.87 -20.33 -5.03
C SER A 159 19.18 -19.23 -6.06
N PHE A 160 20.47 -18.99 -6.33
CA PHE A 160 20.91 -18.05 -7.38
C PHE A 160 20.28 -18.37 -8.75
N LYS A 161 20.27 -19.65 -9.16
CA LYS A 161 19.72 -20.07 -10.46
C LYS A 161 18.24 -19.72 -10.58
N VAL A 162 17.48 -19.96 -9.50
CA VAL A 162 16.05 -19.64 -9.48
C VAL A 162 15.82 -18.15 -9.60
N ILE A 163 16.51 -17.32 -8.80
CA ILE A 163 16.33 -15.86 -8.87
C ILE A 163 16.79 -15.30 -10.22
N LEU A 164 17.87 -15.83 -10.81
CA LEU A 164 18.30 -15.44 -12.14
C LEU A 164 17.21 -15.70 -13.19
N LEU A 165 16.65 -16.91 -13.21
CA LEU A 165 15.57 -17.29 -14.13
C LEU A 165 14.29 -16.47 -13.89
N VAL A 166 13.92 -16.25 -12.63
CA VAL A 166 12.79 -15.38 -12.27
C VAL A 166 13.03 -13.95 -12.75
N THR A 167 14.25 -13.43 -12.57
CA THR A 167 14.62 -12.08 -13.04
C THR A 167 14.45 -11.99 -14.56
N ILE A 168 15.02 -12.94 -15.31
CA ILE A 168 14.90 -13.02 -16.77
C ILE A 168 13.43 -13.00 -17.18
N ASN A 169 12.63 -13.90 -16.63
CA ASN A 169 11.22 -14.06 -16.97
C ASN A 169 10.35 -12.87 -16.52
N SER A 170 10.68 -12.20 -15.41
CA SER A 170 9.91 -11.06 -14.89
C SER A 170 10.11 -9.76 -15.68
N ILE A 171 11.31 -9.57 -16.26
CA ILE A 171 11.66 -8.41 -17.07
C ILE A 171 11.30 -8.65 -18.54
N MET A 172 11.41 -9.90 -19.03
CA MET A 172 10.94 -10.29 -20.37
C MET A 172 9.41 -10.39 -20.42
N GLY A 173 8.76 -9.24 -20.22
CA GLY A 173 7.33 -9.04 -20.44
C GLY A 173 7.00 -8.92 -21.93
N THR A 174 6.04 -8.07 -22.27
CA THR A 174 5.59 -7.84 -23.65
C THR A 174 6.68 -7.17 -24.50
N GLY A 175 7.52 -6.31 -23.93
CA GLY A 175 8.41 -5.45 -24.71
C GLY A 175 9.30 -6.15 -25.75
N ILE A 176 9.98 -7.24 -25.39
CA ILE A 176 10.85 -7.96 -26.34
C ILE A 176 10.06 -8.61 -27.50
N TRP A 177 8.77 -8.91 -27.26
CA TRP A 177 7.93 -9.62 -28.23
C TRP A 177 7.25 -8.70 -29.23
N PHE A 178 6.99 -7.44 -28.85
CA PHE A 178 6.26 -6.47 -29.68
C PHE A 178 7.14 -5.28 -30.13
N LEU A 179 8.02 -4.77 -29.26
CA LEU A 179 8.63 -3.45 -29.45
C LEU A 179 9.86 -3.48 -30.36
N THR A 180 10.35 -4.66 -30.72
CA THR A 180 11.40 -4.83 -31.73
C THR A 180 10.97 -4.28 -33.10
N ALA A 181 9.71 -4.52 -33.49
CA ALA A 181 9.11 -3.91 -34.69
C ALA A 181 8.96 -2.39 -34.54
N ALA A 182 8.57 -1.90 -33.36
CA ALA A 182 8.49 -0.47 -33.09
C ALA A 182 9.86 0.22 -33.23
N GLY A 183 10.94 -0.41 -32.75
CA GLY A 183 12.31 0.08 -32.96
C GLY A 183 12.63 0.25 -34.45
N ALA A 184 12.34 -0.77 -35.26
CA ALA A 184 12.52 -0.72 -36.71
C ALA A 184 11.64 0.35 -37.38
N LYS A 185 10.41 0.55 -36.89
CA LYS A 185 9.50 1.59 -37.41
C LYS A 185 10.04 3.00 -37.28
N TYR A 186 10.65 3.33 -36.14
CA TYR A 186 11.11 4.69 -35.89
C TYR A 186 12.54 4.95 -36.37
N ALA A 187 13.43 3.95 -36.31
CA ALA A 187 14.85 4.13 -36.61
C ALA A 187 15.39 3.19 -37.71
N GLY A 188 14.55 2.35 -38.32
CA GLY A 188 14.97 1.41 -39.36
C GLY A 188 16.05 0.44 -38.85
N PRO A 189 17.01 0.04 -39.71
CA PRO A 189 18.14 -0.78 -39.31
C PRO A 189 19.01 -0.15 -38.21
N ALA A 190 19.11 1.18 -38.19
CA ALA A 190 19.82 1.93 -37.15
C ALA A 190 19.22 1.80 -35.74
N SER A 191 18.03 1.21 -35.60
CA SER A 191 17.43 0.86 -34.29
C SER A 191 18.32 -0.06 -33.44
N ILE A 192 19.26 -0.80 -34.04
CA ILE A 192 20.28 -1.56 -33.30
C ILE A 192 21.06 -0.65 -32.35
N ILE A 193 21.41 0.57 -32.79
CA ILE A 193 22.12 1.54 -31.93
C ILE A 193 21.24 1.94 -30.75
N SER A 194 19.94 2.16 -30.98
CA SER A 194 18.96 2.43 -29.91
C SER A 194 18.91 1.30 -28.88
N TRP A 195 18.90 0.05 -29.34
CA TRP A 195 18.93 -1.12 -28.45
C TRP A 195 20.23 -1.22 -27.64
N ILE A 196 21.38 -0.89 -28.25
CA ILE A 196 22.69 -0.90 -27.54
C ILE A 196 22.68 0.16 -26.44
N ILE A 197 22.27 1.39 -26.76
CA ILE A 197 22.22 2.49 -25.80
C ILE A 197 21.25 2.16 -24.66
N LEU A 198 20.03 1.72 -24.98
CA LEU A 198 19.05 1.35 -23.97
C LEU A 198 19.54 0.21 -23.08
N SER A 199 20.16 -0.82 -23.67
CA SER A 199 20.70 -1.96 -22.94
C SER A 199 21.79 -1.53 -21.95
N ALA A 200 22.69 -0.64 -22.35
CA ALA A 200 23.72 -0.09 -21.46
C ALA A 200 23.10 0.67 -20.27
N ILE A 201 22.08 1.49 -20.55
CA ILE A 201 21.35 2.23 -19.51
C ILE A 201 20.61 1.27 -18.57
N ALA A 202 19.95 0.24 -19.11
CA ALA A 202 19.21 -0.76 -18.35
C ALA A 202 20.14 -1.56 -17.41
N VAL A 203 21.31 -1.98 -17.91
CA VAL A 203 22.33 -2.63 -17.07
C VAL A 203 22.79 -1.70 -15.95
N TYR A 204 23.00 -0.42 -16.22
CA TYR A 204 23.36 0.55 -15.20
C TYR A 204 22.26 0.76 -14.14
N ILE A 205 20.99 0.78 -14.55
CA ILE A 205 19.84 0.78 -13.64
C ILE A 205 19.86 -0.48 -12.76
N ALA A 206 20.04 -1.66 -13.36
CA ALA A 206 20.12 -2.92 -12.64
C ALA A 206 21.25 -2.93 -11.60
N MET A 207 22.40 -2.31 -11.91
CA MET A 207 23.49 -2.12 -10.95
C MET A 207 23.08 -1.19 -9.79
N CYS A 208 22.33 -0.12 -10.05
CA CYS A 208 21.82 0.75 -8.98
C CYS A 208 20.85 0.00 -8.04
N PHE A 209 19.92 -0.76 -8.61
CA PHE A 209 19.04 -1.65 -7.85
C PHE A 209 19.82 -2.72 -7.06
N SER A 210 20.91 -3.22 -7.64
CA SER A 210 21.79 -4.21 -7.01
C SER A 210 22.48 -3.67 -5.76
N GLU A 211 22.96 -2.42 -5.76
CA GLU A 211 23.56 -1.78 -4.57
C GLU A 211 22.52 -1.69 -3.44
N LEU A 212 21.32 -1.18 -3.73
CA LEU A 212 20.27 -1.02 -2.72
C LEU A 212 19.76 -2.35 -2.19
N THR A 213 19.58 -3.34 -3.06
CA THR A 213 19.14 -4.69 -2.66
C THR A 213 20.21 -5.39 -1.82
N ALA A 214 21.50 -5.19 -2.14
CA ALA A 214 22.59 -5.73 -1.34
C ALA A 214 22.63 -5.15 0.08
N MET A 215 22.38 -3.85 0.20
CA MET A 215 22.32 -3.12 1.47
C MET A 215 21.08 -3.47 2.29
N PHE A 216 19.92 -3.62 1.63
CA PHE A 216 18.63 -3.82 2.28
C PHE A 216 17.87 -5.03 1.69
N PRO A 217 18.34 -6.27 1.92
CA PRO A 217 17.73 -7.47 1.35
C PRO A 217 16.44 -7.87 2.08
N LYS A 218 15.37 -7.10 1.88
CA LYS A 218 14.07 -7.26 2.55
C LYS A 218 12.94 -7.43 1.53
N ALA A 219 11.86 -8.10 1.93
CA ALA A 219 10.71 -8.40 1.07
C ALA A 219 10.01 -7.14 0.52
N GLY A 220 10.14 -6.00 1.21
CA GLY A 220 9.55 -4.72 0.77
C GLY A 220 10.23 -4.06 -0.43
N GLY A 221 11.43 -4.51 -0.82
CA GLY A 221 12.16 -3.99 -1.98
C GLY A 221 12.22 -2.46 -2.05
N VAL A 222 11.68 -1.90 -3.13
CA VAL A 222 11.67 -0.44 -3.39
C VAL A 222 11.04 0.39 -2.26
N TYR A 223 10.04 -0.15 -1.56
CA TYR A 223 9.46 0.49 -0.38
C TYR A 223 10.50 0.63 0.75
N GLU A 224 11.30 -0.41 1.00
CA GLU A 224 12.34 -0.36 2.02
C GLU A 224 13.45 0.63 1.63
N PHE A 225 13.84 0.69 0.34
CA PHE A 225 14.83 1.66 -0.14
C PHE A 225 14.36 3.09 0.11
N ALA A 226 13.10 3.39 -0.23
CA ALA A 226 12.48 4.69 0.01
C ALA A 226 12.38 5.00 1.51
N LYS A 227 12.09 4.00 2.36
CA LYS A 227 12.04 4.16 3.83
C LYS A 227 13.38 4.57 4.40
N GLN A 228 14.46 3.95 3.94
CA GLN A 228 15.81 4.25 4.43
C GLN A 228 16.34 5.62 3.96
N THR A 229 15.77 6.15 2.88
CA THR A 229 16.22 7.36 2.17
C THR A 229 15.39 8.59 2.48
N TYR A 230 14.07 8.49 2.29
CA TYR A 230 13.10 9.59 2.32
C TYR A 230 12.23 9.58 3.59
N GLY A 231 12.20 8.46 4.32
CA GLY A 231 11.40 8.28 5.53
C GLY A 231 9.98 7.79 5.25
N ARG A 232 9.19 7.71 6.33
CA ARG A 232 7.91 6.97 6.38
C ARG A 232 6.88 7.40 5.32
N PHE A 233 6.60 8.70 5.19
CA PHE A 233 5.60 9.20 4.23
C PHE A 233 5.95 8.85 2.78
N TRP A 234 7.13 9.27 2.32
CA TRP A 234 7.57 9.01 0.95
C TRP A 234 7.76 7.52 0.67
N SER A 235 8.16 6.73 1.68
CA SER A 235 8.17 5.27 1.53
C SER A 235 6.79 4.71 1.28
N PHE A 236 5.76 5.17 2.00
CA PHE A 236 4.39 4.76 1.71
C PHE A 236 3.98 5.16 0.28
N VAL A 237 4.23 6.40 -0.16
CA VAL A 237 3.87 6.85 -1.52
C VAL A 237 4.52 5.96 -2.58
N ILE A 238 5.80 5.62 -2.40
CA ILE A 238 6.52 4.72 -3.28
C ILE A 238 5.92 3.30 -3.24
N GLY A 239 5.72 2.72 -2.06
CA GLY A 239 5.12 1.38 -1.93
C GLY A 239 3.69 1.29 -2.48
N TRP A 240 2.89 2.33 -2.26
CA TRP A 240 1.55 2.48 -2.83
C TRP A 240 1.60 2.52 -4.37
N THR A 241 2.47 3.38 -4.92
CA THR A 241 2.67 3.51 -6.37
C THR A 241 3.14 2.19 -6.98
N THR A 242 4.09 1.51 -6.36
CA THR A 242 4.57 0.21 -6.83
C THR A 242 3.48 -0.87 -6.76
N SER A 243 2.62 -0.86 -5.73
CA SER A 243 1.51 -1.81 -5.66
C SER A 243 0.51 -1.62 -6.80
N ILE A 244 0.23 -0.36 -7.15
CA ILE A 244 -0.63 -0.03 -8.30
C ILE A 244 0.05 -0.42 -9.60
N ALA A 245 1.31 0.00 -9.79
CA ALA A 245 2.10 -0.31 -10.98
C ALA A 245 2.21 -1.82 -11.21
N GLY A 246 2.46 -2.61 -10.15
CA GLY A 246 2.48 -4.07 -10.23
C GLY A 246 1.13 -4.66 -10.64
N SER A 247 0.02 -4.12 -10.14
CA SER A 247 -1.32 -4.58 -10.52
C SER A 247 -1.66 -4.22 -11.97
N VAL A 248 -1.30 -3.01 -12.41
CA VAL A 248 -1.44 -2.57 -13.81
C VAL A 248 -0.57 -3.44 -14.73
N THR A 249 0.67 -3.76 -14.32
CA THR A 249 1.59 -4.63 -15.08
C THR A 249 0.99 -6.03 -15.26
N ILE A 250 0.45 -6.64 -14.20
CA ILE A 250 -0.20 -7.96 -14.27
C ILE A 250 -1.37 -7.92 -15.27
N SER A 251 -2.25 -6.92 -15.17
CA SER A 251 -3.39 -6.76 -16.09
C SER A 251 -2.94 -6.52 -17.53
N MET A 252 -1.93 -5.67 -17.74
CA MET A 252 -1.36 -5.34 -19.03
C MET A 252 -0.79 -6.58 -19.73
N LEU A 253 0.09 -7.32 -19.03
CA LEU A 253 0.73 -8.52 -19.57
C LEU A 253 -0.30 -9.63 -19.87
N LEU A 254 -1.33 -9.80 -19.03
CA LEU A 254 -2.42 -10.73 -19.28
C LEU A 254 -3.17 -10.40 -20.58
N LEU A 255 -3.57 -9.13 -20.75
CA LEU A 255 -4.27 -8.72 -21.96
C LEU A 255 -3.34 -8.79 -23.18
N GLY A 256 -2.07 -8.41 -23.06
CA GLY A 256 -1.09 -8.53 -24.13
C GLY A 256 -0.88 -9.98 -24.61
N ALA A 257 -0.79 -10.93 -23.67
CA ALA A 257 -0.70 -12.35 -24.02
C ALA A 257 -1.96 -12.86 -24.75
N LEU A 258 -3.14 -12.45 -24.30
CA LEU A 258 -4.40 -12.87 -24.90
C LEU A 258 -4.63 -12.22 -26.26
N GLN A 259 -4.26 -10.95 -26.45
CA GLN A 259 -4.32 -10.27 -27.74
C GLN A 259 -3.34 -10.86 -28.75
N TYR A 260 -2.17 -11.35 -28.30
CA TYR A 260 -1.23 -12.06 -29.17
C TYR A 260 -1.77 -13.42 -29.62
N MET A 261 -2.45 -14.13 -28.72
CA MET A 261 -2.91 -15.50 -28.94
C MET A 261 -4.25 -15.60 -29.67
N ILE A 262 -5.20 -14.72 -29.32
CA ILE A 262 -6.61 -14.82 -29.70
C ILE A 262 -6.98 -13.57 -30.52
N PRO A 263 -7.48 -13.73 -31.75
CA PRO A 263 -7.94 -12.61 -32.58
C PRO A 263 -8.99 -11.72 -31.90
N ILE A 264 -9.04 -10.44 -32.30
CA ILE A 264 -9.86 -9.41 -31.63
C ILE A 264 -11.36 -9.66 -31.75
N GLU A 265 -11.80 -10.42 -32.76
CA GLU A 265 -13.19 -10.86 -32.96
C GLU A 265 -13.69 -11.71 -31.78
N TYR A 266 -12.78 -12.35 -31.05
CA TYR A 266 -13.04 -13.18 -29.88
C TYR A 266 -12.70 -12.48 -28.55
N SER A 267 -12.53 -11.15 -28.57
CA SER A 267 -12.20 -10.32 -27.40
C SER A 267 -13.13 -10.48 -26.20
N LYS A 268 -14.39 -10.90 -26.40
CA LYS A 268 -15.33 -11.24 -25.32
C LYS A 268 -14.79 -12.32 -24.35
N PHE A 269 -13.88 -13.16 -24.81
CA PHE A 269 -13.26 -14.20 -24.00
C PHE A 269 -12.02 -13.73 -23.22
N TYR A 270 -11.49 -12.52 -23.47
CA TYR A 270 -10.27 -12.06 -22.81
C TYR A 270 -10.45 -11.94 -21.30
N ILE A 271 -11.53 -11.30 -20.85
CA ILE A 271 -11.80 -11.09 -19.42
C ILE A 271 -11.95 -12.42 -18.66
N PRO A 272 -12.84 -13.36 -19.06
CA PRO A 272 -13.00 -14.60 -18.30
C PRO A 272 -11.74 -15.46 -18.27
N ILE A 273 -10.98 -15.51 -19.37
CA ILE A 273 -9.69 -16.24 -19.41
C ILE A 273 -8.67 -15.57 -18.50
N ALA A 274 -8.53 -14.24 -18.56
CA ALA A 274 -7.61 -13.49 -17.71
C ALA A 274 -7.92 -13.69 -16.22
N ILE A 275 -9.19 -13.59 -15.81
CA ILE A 275 -9.62 -13.86 -14.43
C ILE A 275 -9.31 -15.32 -14.04
N GLY A 276 -9.57 -16.27 -14.93
CA GLY A 276 -9.21 -17.68 -14.72
C GLY A 276 -7.72 -17.88 -14.44
N LEU A 277 -6.84 -17.27 -15.26
CA LEU A 277 -5.38 -17.31 -15.07
C LEU A 277 -4.95 -16.64 -13.76
N VAL A 278 -5.53 -15.49 -13.41
CA VAL A 278 -5.29 -14.82 -12.12
C VAL A 278 -5.62 -15.76 -10.98
N LEU A 279 -6.78 -16.42 -10.99
CA LEU A 279 -7.18 -17.36 -9.94
C LEU A 279 -6.25 -18.57 -9.85
N ILE A 280 -5.88 -19.17 -10.99
CA ILE A 280 -4.98 -20.33 -11.06
C ILE A 280 -3.60 -19.99 -10.49
N PHE A 281 -2.98 -18.89 -10.94
CA PHE A 281 -1.63 -18.52 -10.49
C PHE A 281 -1.62 -18.07 -9.03
N ASN A 282 -2.66 -17.35 -8.58
CA ASN A 282 -2.77 -17.02 -7.15
C ASN A 282 -3.03 -18.26 -6.29
N TYR A 283 -3.72 -19.29 -6.80
CA TYR A 283 -3.86 -20.57 -6.09
C TYR A 283 -2.51 -21.30 -5.94
N ILE A 284 -1.66 -21.28 -6.97
CA ILE A 284 -0.31 -21.83 -6.90
C ILE A 284 0.55 -21.01 -5.91
N ALA A 285 0.46 -19.67 -5.96
CA ALA A 285 1.11 -18.79 -4.99
C ALA A 285 0.65 -19.05 -3.55
N TYR A 286 -0.65 -19.36 -3.36
CA TYR A 286 -1.23 -19.72 -2.07
C TYR A 286 -0.65 -21.04 -1.54
N ARG A 287 -0.43 -22.04 -2.40
CA ARG A 287 0.19 -23.33 -2.01
C ARG A 287 1.65 -23.22 -1.55
N GLY A 288 2.31 -22.08 -1.79
CA GLY A 288 3.61 -21.73 -1.22
C GLY A 288 4.71 -21.52 -2.26
N MET A 289 5.88 -21.11 -1.78
CA MET A 289 7.01 -20.71 -2.64
C MET A 289 7.62 -21.88 -3.41
N GLN A 290 7.59 -23.11 -2.87
CA GLN A 290 8.14 -24.29 -3.57
C GLN A 290 7.36 -24.57 -4.86
N SER A 291 6.02 -24.70 -4.79
CA SER A 291 5.18 -24.90 -5.98
C SER A 291 5.29 -23.74 -6.97
N SER A 292 5.34 -22.51 -6.45
CA SER A 292 5.54 -21.31 -7.27
C SER A 292 6.88 -21.36 -8.02
N THR A 293 7.94 -21.80 -7.37
CA THR A 293 9.29 -21.90 -7.97
C THR A 293 9.30 -22.84 -9.17
N TYR A 294 8.66 -24.02 -9.08
CA TYR A 294 8.57 -24.94 -10.22
C TYR A 294 7.88 -24.29 -11.42
N MET A 295 6.73 -23.64 -11.20
CA MET A 295 6.00 -22.92 -12.24
C MET A 295 6.87 -21.83 -12.89
N LEU A 296 7.51 -20.99 -12.08
CA LEU A 296 8.33 -19.87 -12.56
C LEU A 296 9.57 -20.34 -13.34
N VAL A 297 10.23 -21.40 -12.89
CA VAL A 297 11.38 -22.00 -13.59
C VAL A 297 10.94 -22.57 -14.94
N THR A 298 9.81 -23.28 -14.99
CA THR A 298 9.27 -23.83 -16.25
C THR A 298 8.99 -22.72 -17.25
N PHE A 299 8.29 -21.66 -16.85
CA PHE A 299 8.02 -20.52 -17.74
C PHE A 299 9.28 -19.79 -18.19
N ALA A 300 10.28 -19.63 -17.31
CA ALA A 300 11.55 -19.04 -17.68
C ALA A 300 12.30 -19.88 -18.72
N LEU A 301 12.29 -21.21 -18.59
CA LEU A 301 12.90 -22.11 -19.58
C LEU A 301 12.16 -22.06 -20.91
N ILE A 302 10.82 -22.02 -20.91
CA ILE A 302 10.01 -21.84 -22.13
C ILE A 302 10.37 -20.51 -22.79
N THR A 303 10.48 -19.43 -22.02
CA THR A 303 10.84 -18.09 -22.50
C THR A 303 12.20 -18.09 -23.20
N ILE A 304 13.22 -18.67 -22.55
CA ILE A 304 14.57 -18.79 -23.11
C ILE A 304 14.56 -19.65 -24.37
N ALA A 305 13.87 -20.80 -24.35
CA ALA A 305 13.74 -21.69 -25.49
C ALA A 305 13.03 -21.00 -26.67
N THR A 306 12.01 -20.18 -26.39
CA THR A 306 11.27 -19.43 -27.40
C THR A 306 12.16 -18.40 -28.08
N VAL A 307 12.84 -17.55 -27.31
CA VAL A 307 13.74 -16.53 -27.87
C VAL A 307 14.88 -17.17 -28.67
N THR A 308 15.53 -18.18 -28.11
CA THR A 308 16.62 -18.89 -28.80
C THR A 308 16.14 -19.60 -30.06
N GLY A 309 14.93 -20.17 -30.03
CA GLY A 309 14.27 -20.79 -31.18
C GLY A 309 13.93 -19.82 -32.33
N ILE A 310 13.93 -18.51 -32.08
CA ILE A 310 13.79 -17.48 -33.12
C ILE A 310 15.18 -17.00 -33.58
N ILE A 311 16.06 -16.69 -32.64
CA ILE A 311 17.40 -16.16 -32.93
C ILE A 311 18.23 -17.14 -33.77
N VAL A 312 18.29 -18.42 -33.38
CA VAL A 312 19.18 -19.40 -34.01
C VAL A 312 18.83 -19.62 -35.49
N PRO A 313 17.58 -19.92 -35.88
CA PRO A 313 17.21 -20.00 -37.31
C PRO A 313 17.44 -18.70 -38.08
N GLY A 314 17.27 -17.55 -37.41
CA GLY A 314 17.48 -16.23 -38.01
C GLY A 314 18.90 -16.00 -38.50
N PHE A 315 19.91 -16.55 -37.83
CA PHE A 315 21.30 -16.49 -38.32
C PHE A 315 21.53 -17.26 -39.62
N PHE A 316 20.81 -18.36 -39.85
CA PHE A 316 20.96 -19.16 -41.08
C PHE A 316 20.24 -18.55 -42.28
N ARG A 317 19.27 -17.66 -42.05
CA ARG A 317 18.50 -16.97 -43.11
C ARG A 317 18.78 -15.47 -43.15
N PHE A 318 19.95 -15.08 -42.65
CA PHE A 318 20.33 -13.68 -42.50
C PHE A 318 20.76 -13.08 -43.85
N ASN A 319 20.11 -12.00 -44.27
CA ASN A 319 20.52 -11.21 -45.43
C ASN A 319 21.01 -9.82 -44.99
N LEU A 320 22.27 -9.50 -45.31
CA LEU A 320 22.90 -8.20 -44.99
C LEU A 320 22.29 -7.04 -45.80
N GLU A 321 21.74 -7.30 -46.98
CA GLU A 321 21.13 -6.26 -47.83
C GLU A 321 19.96 -5.58 -47.14
N ASN A 322 19.28 -6.26 -46.21
CA ASN A 322 18.20 -5.69 -45.40
C ASN A 322 18.67 -4.54 -44.48
N PHE A 323 19.98 -4.41 -44.25
CA PHE A 323 20.60 -3.33 -43.48
C PHE A 323 21.13 -2.18 -44.34
N THR A 324 20.96 -2.24 -45.67
CA THR A 324 21.40 -1.19 -46.58
C THR A 324 20.20 -0.45 -47.21
N PRO A 325 20.10 0.89 -47.08
CA PRO A 325 20.95 1.77 -46.28
C PRO A 325 20.69 1.61 -44.77
N PHE A 326 21.74 1.71 -43.96
CA PHE A 326 21.63 1.52 -42.50
C PHE A 326 20.98 2.73 -41.82
N PHE A 327 21.41 3.92 -42.21
CA PHE A 327 20.87 5.19 -41.74
C PHE A 327 19.77 5.68 -42.70
N VAL A 328 18.56 5.16 -42.51
CA VAL A 328 17.37 5.58 -43.26
C VAL A 328 16.78 6.88 -42.69
N PHE A 329 16.76 6.99 -41.36
CA PHE A 329 16.15 8.09 -40.63
C PHE A 329 17.22 9.03 -40.04
N PRO A 330 16.85 10.30 -39.74
CA PRO A 330 17.73 11.22 -39.02
C PRO A 330 18.19 10.62 -37.69
N ALA A 331 19.40 10.98 -37.25
CA ALA A 331 19.97 10.42 -36.02
C ALA A 331 19.11 10.63 -34.76
N MET A 332 18.33 11.72 -34.72
CA MET A 332 17.38 12.00 -33.64
C MET A 332 16.32 10.89 -33.47
N ASN A 333 15.95 10.21 -34.55
CA ASN A 333 14.98 9.13 -34.51
C ASN A 333 15.48 7.91 -33.74
N MET A 334 16.81 7.71 -33.61
CA MET A 334 17.34 6.67 -32.74
C MET A 334 17.00 6.94 -31.28
N LEU A 335 17.00 8.21 -30.84
CA LEU A 335 16.57 8.59 -29.49
C LEU A 335 15.06 8.42 -29.30
N LEU A 336 14.27 8.73 -30.33
CA LEU A 336 12.83 8.46 -30.34
C LEU A 336 12.54 6.96 -30.23
N ALA A 337 13.26 6.12 -30.97
CA ALA A 337 13.10 4.67 -30.91
C ALA A 337 13.35 4.15 -29.49
N ILE A 338 14.36 4.65 -28.77
CA ILE A 338 14.64 4.29 -27.37
C ILE A 338 13.40 4.45 -26.49
N PHE A 339 12.61 5.52 -26.68
CA PHE A 339 11.38 5.72 -25.92
C PHE A 339 10.37 4.59 -26.13
N PHE A 340 10.15 4.17 -27.38
CA PHE A 340 9.21 3.10 -27.70
C PHE A 340 9.67 1.72 -27.28
N ILE A 341 10.98 1.47 -27.19
CA ILE A 341 11.53 0.17 -26.77
C ILE A 341 11.90 0.10 -25.28
N ALA A 342 11.78 1.21 -24.54
CA ALA A 342 12.21 1.31 -23.14
C ALA A 342 11.54 0.29 -22.21
N GLU A 343 10.28 -0.02 -22.46
CA GLU A 343 9.49 -0.93 -21.61
C GLU A 343 10.08 -2.35 -21.56
N THR A 344 10.84 -2.78 -22.57
CA THR A 344 11.48 -4.11 -22.63
C THR A 344 12.35 -4.44 -21.42
N PHE A 345 12.83 -3.44 -20.68
CA PHE A 345 13.66 -3.64 -19.49
C PHE A 345 12.94 -3.39 -18.16
N PHE A 346 11.66 -3.04 -18.15
CA PHE A 346 10.93 -2.83 -16.91
C PHE A 346 10.63 -4.18 -16.21
N GLY A 347 10.84 -4.26 -14.89
CA GLY A 347 10.47 -5.47 -14.13
C GLY A 347 11.36 -5.88 -12.95
N TRP A 348 12.44 -5.15 -12.65
CA TRP A 348 13.40 -5.52 -11.60
C TRP A 348 12.76 -5.73 -10.21
N GLU A 349 11.66 -5.04 -9.90
CA GLU A 349 10.98 -5.08 -8.61
C GLU A 349 10.47 -6.47 -8.25
N SER A 350 9.97 -7.21 -9.24
CA SER A 350 9.46 -8.56 -9.05
C SER A 350 10.51 -9.46 -8.40
N ALA A 351 11.73 -9.46 -8.92
CA ALA A 351 12.84 -10.21 -8.33
C ALA A 351 13.22 -9.68 -6.94
N ILE A 352 13.22 -8.37 -6.73
CA ILE A 352 13.62 -7.75 -5.47
C ILE A 352 12.68 -8.12 -4.32
N PHE A 353 11.38 -8.29 -4.58
CA PHE A 353 10.44 -8.73 -3.54
C PHE A 353 10.74 -10.12 -2.97
N LEU A 354 11.51 -10.93 -3.69
CA LEU A 354 11.99 -12.25 -3.24
C LEU A 354 13.31 -12.20 -2.46
N SER A 355 13.86 -11.00 -2.21
CA SER A 355 15.15 -10.85 -1.52
C SER A 355 15.18 -11.54 -0.14
N ALA A 356 14.09 -11.45 0.64
CA ALA A 356 14.04 -12.07 1.96
C ALA A 356 14.00 -13.62 1.89
N GLU A 357 13.47 -14.18 0.80
CA GLU A 357 13.34 -15.62 0.59
C GLU A 357 14.59 -16.22 -0.10
N THR A 358 15.53 -15.37 -0.52
CA THR A 358 16.74 -15.73 -1.25
C THR A 358 17.88 -16.12 -0.31
N LYS A 359 18.64 -17.17 -0.67
CA LYS A 359 19.87 -17.57 0.06
C LYS A 359 20.94 -16.47 -0.09
N ASN A 360 21.58 -16.07 1.01
CA ASN A 360 22.65 -15.06 1.00
C ASN A 360 22.35 -13.82 0.11
N PRO A 361 21.22 -13.14 0.34
CA PRO A 361 20.65 -12.20 -0.63
C PRO A 361 21.58 -11.02 -0.93
N SER A 362 22.35 -10.55 0.07
CA SER A 362 23.35 -9.48 -0.13
C SER A 362 24.43 -9.78 -1.17
N LYS A 363 24.69 -11.06 -1.48
CA LYS A 363 25.66 -11.49 -2.50
C LYS A 363 24.99 -12.02 -3.76
N ILE A 364 23.85 -12.70 -3.63
CA ILE A 364 23.15 -13.37 -4.72
C ILE A 364 22.29 -12.39 -5.53
N MET A 365 21.53 -11.51 -4.87
CA MET A 365 20.63 -10.58 -5.55
C MET A 365 21.36 -9.66 -6.54
N PRO A 366 22.51 -9.04 -6.20
CA PRO A 366 23.26 -8.20 -7.14
C PRO A 366 23.64 -8.94 -8.42
N LYS A 367 24.15 -10.16 -8.28
CA LYS A 367 24.57 -10.98 -9.43
C LYS A 367 23.37 -11.35 -10.30
N ALA A 368 22.26 -11.75 -9.69
CA ALA A 368 21.08 -12.18 -10.44
C ALA A 368 20.43 -11.01 -11.22
N LEU A 369 20.35 -9.82 -10.62
CA LEU A 369 19.81 -8.62 -11.30
C LEU A 369 20.70 -8.19 -12.47
N ILE A 370 22.02 -8.12 -12.27
CA ILE A 370 22.96 -7.70 -13.32
C ILE A 370 23.03 -8.74 -14.45
N TYR A 371 23.27 -10.01 -14.13
CA TYR A 371 23.38 -11.06 -15.14
C TYR A 371 22.05 -11.31 -15.85
N GLY A 372 20.92 -11.24 -15.15
CA GLY A 372 19.60 -11.33 -15.76
C GLY A 372 19.40 -10.22 -16.79
N THR A 373 19.72 -8.98 -16.43
CA THR A 373 19.60 -7.83 -17.34
C THR A 373 20.55 -7.93 -18.54
N LEU A 374 21.78 -8.41 -18.34
CA LEU A 374 22.74 -8.65 -19.43
C LEU A 374 22.26 -9.71 -20.42
N VAL A 375 21.67 -10.81 -19.93
CA VAL A 375 21.10 -11.86 -20.78
C VAL A 375 19.96 -11.30 -21.62
N ILE A 376 19.08 -10.50 -21.02
CA ILE A 376 17.96 -9.87 -21.75
C ILE A 376 18.48 -8.88 -22.79
N ALA A 377 19.48 -8.06 -22.45
CA ALA A 377 20.11 -7.15 -23.38
C ALA A 377 20.70 -7.88 -24.60
N ALA A 378 21.43 -8.98 -24.36
CA ALA A 378 21.95 -9.80 -25.43
C ALA A 378 20.82 -10.39 -26.30
N PHE A 379 19.77 -10.93 -25.69
CA PHE A 379 18.62 -11.44 -26.42
C PHE A 379 17.88 -10.37 -27.22
N ALA A 380 17.64 -9.19 -26.67
CA ALA A 380 16.96 -8.11 -27.38
C ALA A 380 17.75 -7.63 -28.60
N LEU A 381 19.08 -7.51 -28.45
CA LEU A 381 19.99 -7.15 -29.54
C LEU A 381 20.04 -8.22 -30.64
N LEU A 382 20.31 -9.46 -30.26
CA LEU A 382 20.40 -10.58 -31.19
C LEU A 382 19.07 -10.81 -31.91
N LEU A 383 17.96 -10.74 -31.17
CA LEU A 383 16.63 -10.88 -31.75
C LEU A 383 16.36 -9.79 -32.78
N THR A 384 16.57 -8.53 -32.43
CA THR A 384 16.35 -7.41 -33.36
C THR A 384 17.22 -7.53 -34.60
N LEU A 385 18.50 -7.89 -34.42
CA LEU A 385 19.44 -8.13 -35.52
C LEU A 385 18.92 -9.24 -36.44
N THR A 386 18.64 -10.43 -35.90
CA THR A 386 18.18 -11.57 -36.70
C THR A 386 16.81 -11.34 -37.33
N ALA A 387 15.92 -10.60 -36.67
CA ALA A 387 14.60 -10.28 -37.18
C ALA A 387 14.66 -9.43 -38.45
N MET A 388 15.38 -8.31 -38.40
CA MET A 388 15.55 -7.42 -39.56
C MET A 388 16.46 -8.03 -40.63
N GLY A 389 17.34 -8.96 -40.26
CA GLY A 389 18.13 -9.73 -41.23
C GLY A 389 17.29 -10.72 -42.04
N VAL A 390 16.15 -11.18 -41.52
CA VAL A 390 15.28 -12.16 -42.18
C VAL A 390 14.13 -11.48 -42.91
N ILE A 391 13.48 -10.52 -42.26
CA ILE A 391 12.37 -9.75 -42.83
C ILE A 391 12.85 -8.32 -43.06
N PRO A 392 12.72 -7.77 -44.28
CA PRO A 392 13.06 -6.38 -44.55
C PRO A 392 12.39 -5.44 -43.55
N TRP A 393 13.15 -4.46 -43.03
CA TRP A 393 12.72 -3.64 -41.89
C TRP A 393 11.41 -2.88 -42.15
N GLN A 394 11.08 -2.56 -43.41
CA GLN A 394 9.84 -1.89 -43.80
C GLN A 394 8.62 -2.77 -43.54
N ALA A 395 8.70 -4.05 -43.89
CA ALA A 395 7.63 -5.01 -43.61
C ALA A 395 7.59 -5.37 -42.12
N TYR A 396 8.77 -5.48 -41.49
CA TYR A 396 8.88 -5.77 -40.07
C TYR A 396 8.29 -4.66 -39.19
N ALA A 397 8.48 -3.39 -39.57
CA ALA A 397 8.00 -2.21 -38.86
C ALA A 397 6.47 -2.11 -38.75
N GLU A 398 5.74 -2.69 -39.70
CA GLU A 398 4.27 -2.68 -39.74
C GLU A 398 3.66 -3.95 -39.12
N SER A 399 4.48 -4.89 -38.67
CA SER A 399 3.98 -6.13 -38.08
C SER A 399 3.41 -5.89 -36.67
N THR A 400 2.18 -6.35 -36.47
CA THR A 400 1.52 -6.40 -35.15
C THR A 400 1.85 -7.66 -34.36
N ALA A 401 2.46 -8.66 -35.01
CA ALA A 401 2.88 -9.92 -34.39
C ALA A 401 4.25 -10.36 -34.97
N PRO A 402 5.31 -9.57 -34.75
CA PRO A 402 6.58 -9.72 -35.49
C PRO A 402 7.20 -11.10 -35.36
N LEU A 403 7.02 -11.75 -34.22
CA LEU A 403 7.64 -13.05 -33.95
C LEU A 403 6.81 -14.23 -34.48
N ARG A 404 5.49 -14.05 -34.65
CA ARG A 404 4.67 -14.96 -35.44
C ARG A 404 5.10 -14.91 -36.91
N ASP A 405 5.37 -13.72 -37.42
CA ASP A 405 5.78 -13.53 -38.82
C ASP A 405 7.17 -14.12 -39.08
N LEU A 406 8.10 -13.98 -38.12
CA LEU A 406 9.39 -14.68 -38.17
C LEU A 406 9.22 -16.20 -38.09
N GLY A 407 8.34 -16.69 -37.22
CA GLY A 407 7.98 -18.11 -37.18
C GLY A 407 7.47 -18.64 -38.52
N ARG A 408 6.66 -17.84 -39.23
CA ARG A 408 6.20 -18.15 -40.59
C ARG A 408 7.34 -18.11 -41.60
N ALA A 409 8.22 -17.13 -41.52
CA ALA A 409 9.38 -17.00 -42.38
C ALA A 409 10.36 -18.19 -42.22
N TYR A 410 10.46 -18.78 -41.02
CA TYR A 410 11.34 -19.93 -40.75
C TYR A 410 10.71 -21.27 -41.11
N PHE A 411 9.48 -21.52 -40.64
CA PHE A 411 8.87 -22.86 -40.63
C PHE A 411 7.45 -22.89 -41.25
N GLY A 412 7.09 -21.89 -42.05
CA GLY A 412 5.78 -21.80 -42.70
C GLY A 412 4.63 -21.59 -41.72
N GLY A 413 3.40 -21.90 -42.16
CA GLY A 413 2.18 -21.66 -41.37
C GLY A 413 2.21 -22.28 -39.97
N ILE A 414 2.76 -23.49 -39.83
CA ILE A 414 2.91 -24.21 -38.56
C ILE A 414 3.85 -23.45 -37.61
N GLY A 415 4.97 -22.92 -38.12
CA GLY A 415 5.88 -22.08 -37.35
C GLY A 415 5.20 -20.87 -36.74
N GLY A 416 4.36 -20.20 -37.52
CA GLY A 416 3.55 -19.08 -37.02
C GLY A 416 2.68 -19.47 -35.83
N ILE A 417 1.98 -20.61 -35.90
CA ILE A 417 1.12 -21.10 -34.80
C ILE A 417 1.97 -21.43 -33.56
N ILE A 418 3.06 -22.17 -33.74
CA ILE A 418 3.95 -22.57 -32.63
C ILE A 418 4.50 -21.34 -31.91
N PHE A 419 5.05 -20.37 -32.64
CA PHE A 419 5.59 -19.16 -32.01
C PHE A 419 4.49 -18.26 -31.45
N THR A 420 3.27 -18.28 -31.99
CA THR A 420 2.13 -17.61 -31.35
C THR A 420 1.88 -18.16 -29.95
N ILE A 421 1.82 -19.48 -29.81
CA ILE A 421 1.60 -20.15 -28.52
C ILE A 421 2.78 -19.92 -27.57
N LEU A 422 4.02 -20.10 -28.05
CA LEU A 422 5.23 -19.97 -27.24
C LEU A 422 5.42 -18.54 -26.70
N VAL A 423 5.22 -17.52 -27.54
CA VAL A 423 5.31 -16.11 -27.12
C VAL A 423 4.23 -15.78 -26.10
N SER A 424 2.99 -16.18 -26.36
CA SER A 424 1.87 -15.97 -25.42
C SER A 424 2.14 -16.65 -24.08
N THR A 425 2.66 -17.87 -24.10
CA THR A 425 3.04 -18.64 -22.91
C THR A 425 4.19 -17.97 -22.14
N SER A 426 5.14 -17.35 -22.85
CA SER A 426 6.26 -16.61 -22.24
C SER A 426 5.76 -15.36 -21.52
N ILE A 427 4.84 -14.59 -22.12
CA ILE A 427 4.22 -13.42 -21.48
C ILE A 427 3.38 -13.85 -20.25
N ILE A 428 2.62 -14.95 -20.36
CA ILE A 428 1.92 -15.58 -19.23
C ILE A 428 2.91 -15.98 -18.12
N GLY A 429 4.11 -16.40 -18.48
CA GLY A 429 5.21 -16.62 -17.56
C GLY A 429 5.59 -15.38 -16.77
N ALA A 430 5.73 -14.23 -17.42
CA ALA A 430 6.01 -12.95 -16.78
C ALA A 430 4.87 -12.55 -15.82
N VAL A 431 3.61 -12.74 -16.22
CA VAL A 431 2.42 -12.57 -15.36
C VAL A 431 2.53 -13.40 -14.09
N ALA A 432 2.85 -14.69 -14.23
CA ALA A 432 2.98 -15.60 -13.10
C ALA A 432 4.06 -15.12 -12.11
N SER A 433 5.17 -14.57 -12.61
CA SER A 433 6.23 -13.97 -11.77
C SER A 433 5.69 -12.81 -10.94
N TRP A 434 5.02 -11.87 -11.58
CA TRP A 434 4.44 -10.72 -10.88
C TRP A 434 3.37 -11.13 -9.85
N ILE A 435 2.49 -12.07 -10.19
CA ILE A 435 1.46 -12.58 -9.28
C ILE A 435 2.06 -13.24 -8.03
N VAL A 436 3.14 -14.01 -8.19
CA VAL A 436 3.81 -14.66 -7.06
C VAL A 436 4.52 -13.63 -6.18
N THR A 437 5.10 -12.59 -6.77
CA THR A 437 6.02 -11.68 -6.06
C THR A 437 5.34 -10.46 -5.42
N ALA A 438 4.36 -9.85 -6.10
CA ALA A 438 3.69 -8.62 -5.65
C ALA A 438 3.04 -8.67 -4.24
N PRO A 439 2.48 -9.81 -3.74
CA PRO A 439 1.91 -9.87 -2.40
C PRO A 439 2.91 -9.58 -1.27
N ARG A 440 4.22 -9.74 -1.51
CA ARG A 440 5.28 -9.48 -0.52
C ARG A 440 5.41 -7.99 -0.19
N LEU A 441 5.20 -7.12 -1.17
CA LEU A 441 5.18 -5.67 -0.95
C LEU A 441 4.03 -5.26 -0.01
N LEU A 442 2.83 -5.78 -0.28
CA LEU A 442 1.64 -5.52 0.54
C LEU A 442 1.81 -6.01 1.97
N MET A 443 2.37 -7.21 2.14
CA MET A 443 2.74 -7.76 3.43
C MET A 443 3.72 -6.83 4.17
N ALA A 444 4.77 -6.35 3.49
CA ALA A 444 5.76 -5.47 4.09
C ALA A 444 5.18 -4.11 4.54
N LEU A 445 4.29 -3.51 3.75
CA LEU A 445 3.57 -2.29 4.11
C LEU A 445 2.65 -2.49 5.32
N ALA A 446 1.91 -3.60 5.34
CA ALA A 446 0.98 -3.94 6.41
C ALA A 446 1.65 -4.11 7.77
N GLU A 447 2.79 -4.78 7.80
CA GLU A 447 3.54 -4.97 9.05
C GLU A 447 4.14 -3.67 9.60
N ASP A 448 4.46 -2.72 8.72
CA ASP A 448 4.91 -1.38 9.13
C ASP A 448 3.73 -0.46 9.52
N LYS A 449 2.51 -1.01 9.64
CA LYS A 449 1.26 -0.28 9.93
C LYS A 449 1.02 0.86 8.94
N LEU A 450 1.43 0.63 7.69
CA LEU A 450 1.22 1.51 6.55
C LEU A 450 0.16 0.97 5.60
N PHE A 451 -0.47 -0.16 5.96
CA PHE A 451 -1.64 -0.71 5.31
C PHE A 451 -2.50 -1.47 6.35
N PHE A 452 -3.55 -2.15 5.92
CA PHE A 452 -4.30 -3.07 6.77
C PHE A 452 -3.39 -4.18 7.30
N VAL A 453 -3.25 -4.26 8.63
CA VAL A 453 -2.34 -5.23 9.30
C VAL A 453 -2.61 -6.68 8.92
N GLN A 454 -3.83 -7.02 8.50
CA GLN A 454 -4.22 -8.37 8.08
C GLN A 454 -3.54 -8.82 6.79
N LEU A 455 -3.13 -7.90 5.92
CA LEU A 455 -2.35 -8.24 4.73
C LEU A 455 -0.97 -8.81 5.11
N GLY A 456 -0.51 -8.55 6.35
CA GLY A 456 0.69 -9.13 6.95
C GLY A 456 0.56 -10.61 7.36
N LYS A 457 -0.64 -11.21 7.26
CA LYS A 457 -0.87 -12.60 7.73
C LYS A 457 -0.28 -13.63 6.77
N ILE A 458 0.34 -14.65 7.36
CA ILE A 458 1.00 -15.75 6.67
C ILE A 458 0.24 -17.04 6.93
N HIS A 459 0.12 -17.86 5.91
CA HIS A 459 -0.56 -19.14 6.01
C HIS A 459 0.27 -20.11 6.89
N PRO A 460 -0.30 -20.75 7.93
CA PRO A 460 0.46 -21.60 8.85
C PRO A 460 1.21 -22.76 8.18
N LYS A 461 0.53 -23.47 7.26
CA LYS A 461 1.09 -24.61 6.50
C LYS A 461 1.97 -24.19 5.32
N HIS A 462 1.43 -23.40 4.40
CA HIS A 462 2.08 -23.03 3.13
C HIS A 462 3.07 -21.87 3.20
N LYS A 463 3.12 -21.16 4.34
CA LYS A 463 3.99 -19.99 4.55
C LYS A 463 3.84 -18.89 3.48
N SER A 464 2.65 -18.78 2.87
CA SER A 464 2.31 -17.78 1.86
C SER A 464 1.51 -16.61 2.44
N PRO A 465 1.64 -15.37 1.91
CA PRO A 465 0.90 -14.19 2.38
C PRO A 465 -0.55 -14.19 1.86
N TYR A 466 -1.36 -15.15 2.32
CA TYR A 466 -2.65 -15.47 1.71
C TYR A 466 -3.67 -14.32 1.69
N VAL A 467 -3.65 -13.41 2.67
CA VAL A 467 -4.56 -12.26 2.68
C VAL A 467 -4.15 -11.23 1.63
N SER A 468 -2.84 -11.00 1.46
CA SER A 468 -2.31 -10.16 0.38
C SER A 468 -2.61 -10.75 -0.99
N ILE A 469 -2.56 -12.08 -1.13
CA ILE A 469 -2.96 -12.79 -2.36
C ILE A 469 -4.43 -12.52 -2.68
N ILE A 470 -5.34 -12.64 -1.70
CA ILE A 470 -6.77 -12.36 -1.90
C ILE A 470 -7.00 -10.90 -2.30
N PHE A 471 -6.31 -9.96 -1.66
CA PHE A 471 -6.40 -8.54 -1.99
C PHE A 471 -5.92 -8.28 -3.43
N GLN A 472 -4.82 -8.91 -3.84
CA GLN A 472 -4.33 -8.83 -5.21
C GLN A 472 -5.32 -9.40 -6.22
N ILE A 473 -5.95 -10.56 -5.94
CA ILE A 473 -6.98 -11.12 -6.83
C ILE A 473 -8.08 -10.09 -7.08
N LEU A 474 -8.57 -9.44 -6.02
CA LEU A 474 -9.61 -8.42 -6.13
C LEU A 474 -9.14 -7.26 -7.01
N VAL A 475 -8.00 -6.65 -6.70
CA VAL A 475 -7.49 -5.46 -7.41
C VAL A 475 -7.17 -5.77 -8.87
N VAL A 476 -6.45 -6.85 -9.15
CA VAL A 476 -6.09 -7.24 -10.52
C VAL A 476 -7.33 -7.59 -11.33
N SER A 477 -8.28 -8.35 -10.76
CA SER A 477 -9.52 -8.67 -11.47
C SER A 477 -10.34 -7.42 -11.78
N THR A 478 -10.43 -6.47 -10.84
CA THR A 478 -11.08 -5.17 -11.09
C THR A 478 -10.37 -4.39 -12.20
N LEU A 479 -9.03 -4.34 -12.20
CA LEU A 479 -8.28 -3.67 -13.28
C LEU A 479 -8.42 -4.37 -14.63
N VAL A 480 -8.50 -5.69 -14.67
CA VAL A 480 -8.79 -6.44 -15.91
C VAL A 480 -10.19 -6.10 -16.44
N VAL A 481 -11.19 -5.96 -15.55
CA VAL A 481 -12.56 -5.60 -15.95
C VAL A 481 -12.67 -4.14 -16.39
N ILE A 482 -12.02 -3.20 -15.67
CA ILE A 482 -12.05 -1.76 -16.01
C ILE A 482 -11.18 -1.46 -17.23
N GLY A 483 -10.01 -2.08 -17.32
CA GLY A 483 -9.08 -1.97 -18.44
C GLY A 483 -9.44 -2.87 -19.62
N ALA A 484 -10.65 -3.42 -19.64
CA ALA A 484 -11.11 -4.34 -20.68
C ALA A 484 -11.08 -3.66 -22.04
N GLY A 485 -10.09 -4.01 -22.86
CA GLY A 485 -10.09 -3.72 -24.29
C GLY A 485 -8.75 -3.31 -24.89
N SER A 486 -7.77 -2.87 -24.10
CA SER A 486 -6.51 -2.40 -24.67
C SER A 486 -5.28 -2.57 -23.76
N TYR A 487 -4.35 -3.42 -24.21
CA TYR A 487 -2.96 -3.47 -23.72
C TYR A 487 -2.33 -2.07 -23.71
N GLU A 488 -2.51 -1.31 -24.78
CA GLU A 488 -1.91 0.01 -24.97
C GLU A 488 -2.35 1.01 -23.90
N VAL A 489 -3.63 1.01 -23.52
CA VAL A 489 -4.14 1.89 -22.44
C VAL A 489 -3.46 1.56 -21.10
N LEU A 490 -3.32 0.28 -20.77
CA LEU A 490 -2.64 -0.12 -19.54
C LEU A 490 -1.14 0.17 -19.57
N LEU A 491 -0.50 0.02 -20.74
CA LEU A 491 0.89 0.42 -20.95
C LEU A 491 1.09 1.92 -20.74
N HIS A 492 0.23 2.75 -21.34
CA HIS A 492 0.29 4.20 -21.17
C HIS A 492 -0.02 4.65 -19.73
N LEU A 493 -0.86 3.92 -19.00
CA LEU A 493 -1.06 4.13 -17.57
C LEU A 493 0.17 3.76 -16.74
N LEU A 494 0.87 2.69 -17.13
CA LEU A 494 2.02 2.13 -16.41
C LEU A 494 3.27 3.01 -16.52
N ILE A 495 3.57 3.52 -17.71
CA ILE A 495 4.82 4.26 -18.00
C ILE A 495 5.08 5.37 -16.98
N PRO A 496 4.15 6.33 -16.72
CA PRO A 496 4.39 7.37 -15.73
C PRO A 496 4.64 6.85 -14.31
N LEU A 497 3.95 5.78 -13.91
CA LEU A 497 4.09 5.18 -12.57
C LEU A 497 5.50 4.61 -12.37
N ILE A 498 6.00 3.87 -13.37
CA ILE A 498 7.34 3.26 -13.33
C ILE A 498 8.43 4.33 -13.42
N LEU A 499 8.28 5.36 -14.26
CA LEU A 499 9.29 6.43 -14.38
C LEU A 499 9.47 7.19 -13.05
N VAL A 500 8.39 7.49 -12.34
CA VAL A 500 8.45 8.10 -11.00
C VAL A 500 9.12 7.16 -10.00
N LEU A 501 8.73 5.87 -10.02
CA LEU A 501 9.28 4.85 -9.14
C LEU A 501 10.81 4.69 -9.33
N TYR A 502 11.26 4.47 -10.56
CA TYR A 502 12.66 4.25 -10.88
C TYR A 502 13.49 5.48 -10.60
N SER A 503 12.97 6.67 -10.87
CA SER A 503 13.64 7.92 -10.49
C SER A 503 13.85 8.00 -8.97
N ALA A 504 12.85 7.65 -8.17
CA ALA A 504 12.97 7.64 -6.71
C ALA A 504 13.98 6.60 -6.20
N VAL A 505 14.06 5.43 -6.84
CA VAL A 505 15.05 4.39 -6.50
C VAL A 505 16.46 4.85 -6.88
N LEU A 506 16.66 5.37 -8.09
CA LEU A 506 17.97 5.86 -8.56
C LEU A 506 18.49 6.99 -7.68
N LEU A 507 17.64 7.96 -7.33
CA LEU A 507 18.00 9.03 -6.39
C LEU A 507 18.30 8.50 -4.99
N SER A 508 17.73 7.36 -4.59
CA SER A 508 18.04 6.75 -3.29
C SER A 508 19.52 6.35 -3.17
N VAL A 509 20.14 5.87 -4.26
CA VAL A 509 21.59 5.56 -4.28
C VAL A 509 22.40 6.82 -3.95
N VAL A 510 22.11 7.92 -4.65
CA VAL A 510 22.82 9.19 -4.49
C VAL A 510 22.63 9.72 -3.07
N ILE A 511 21.38 9.83 -2.61
CA ILE A 511 21.05 10.39 -1.29
C ILE A 511 21.65 9.56 -0.17
N LEU A 512 21.64 8.22 -0.25
CA LEU A 512 22.22 7.37 0.78
C LEU A 512 23.74 7.44 0.82
N ARG A 513 24.41 7.73 -0.30
CA ARG A 513 25.85 7.98 -0.32
C ARG A 513 26.24 9.27 0.39
N PHE A 514 25.35 10.27 0.45
CA PHE A 514 25.57 11.50 1.22
C PHE A 514 25.08 11.40 2.67
N LYS A 515 23.87 10.89 2.90
CA LYS A 515 23.26 10.84 4.25
C LYS A 515 23.83 9.73 5.14
N LYS A 516 24.27 8.61 4.56
CA LYS A 516 24.72 7.42 5.30
C LYS A 516 25.95 6.77 4.64
N PRO A 517 27.09 7.49 4.56
CA PRO A 517 28.30 7.00 3.90
C PRO A 517 28.89 5.74 4.57
N GLU A 518 28.78 5.62 5.89
CA GLU A 518 29.39 4.52 6.67
C GLU A 518 28.66 3.16 6.56
N LEU A 519 27.47 3.11 5.95
CA LEU A 519 26.75 1.84 5.84
C LEU A 519 27.51 0.82 4.97
N PRO A 520 27.56 -0.46 5.37
CA PRO A 520 28.21 -1.50 4.58
C PRO A 520 27.49 -1.68 3.24
N ARG A 521 28.27 -1.71 2.16
CA ARG A 521 27.77 -1.89 0.78
C ARG A 521 28.44 -3.12 0.17
N PRO A 522 27.82 -4.30 0.27
CA PRO A 522 28.39 -5.54 -0.26
C PRO A 522 28.62 -5.51 -1.78
N TYR A 523 27.80 -4.73 -2.49
CA TYR A 523 27.99 -4.36 -3.88
C TYR A 523 27.94 -2.84 -4.00
N LYS A 524 28.81 -2.25 -4.83
CA LYS A 524 28.86 -0.81 -5.10
C LYS A 524 28.75 -0.58 -6.61
N VAL A 525 27.77 0.21 -7.04
CA VAL A 525 27.63 0.63 -8.44
C VAL A 525 28.74 1.63 -8.79
N PRO A 526 29.40 1.51 -9.97
CA PRO A 526 30.33 2.52 -10.47
C PRO A 526 29.62 3.86 -10.65
N PHE A 527 30.34 4.97 -10.45
CA PHE A 527 29.79 6.33 -10.56
C PHE A 527 28.54 6.62 -9.71
N GLY A 528 28.26 5.85 -8.66
CA GLY A 528 26.98 5.92 -7.91
C GLY A 528 26.58 7.26 -7.27
N LYS A 529 27.43 8.29 -7.27
CA LYS A 529 27.04 9.66 -6.88
C LYS A 529 26.49 10.49 -8.05
N VAL A 530 26.97 10.24 -9.27
CA VAL A 530 26.72 11.08 -10.45
C VAL A 530 25.94 10.32 -11.51
N GLY A 531 26.30 9.07 -11.77
CA GLY A 531 25.65 8.26 -12.80
C GLY A 531 24.14 8.09 -12.58
N PRO A 532 23.61 7.82 -11.36
CA PRO A 532 22.16 7.70 -11.19
C PRO A 532 21.42 9.02 -11.45
N PHE A 533 22.08 10.17 -11.28
CA PHE A 533 21.49 11.48 -11.62
C PHE A 533 21.30 11.61 -13.14
N PHE A 534 22.30 11.24 -13.95
CA PHE A 534 22.15 11.20 -15.41
C PHE A 534 21.09 10.18 -15.86
N THR A 535 20.97 9.05 -15.18
CA THR A 535 19.90 8.09 -15.45
C THR A 535 18.51 8.65 -15.12
N VAL A 536 18.38 9.48 -14.09
CA VAL A 536 17.13 10.21 -13.79
C VAL A 536 16.82 11.23 -14.89
N LEU A 537 17.82 11.94 -15.42
CA LEU A 537 17.62 12.82 -16.59
C LEU A 537 17.12 12.03 -17.81
N PHE A 538 17.62 10.81 -18.01
CA PHE A 538 17.09 9.92 -19.04
C PHE A 538 15.62 9.52 -18.78
N MET A 539 15.23 9.25 -17.54
CA MET A 539 13.81 9.00 -17.19
C MET A 539 12.92 10.22 -17.47
N LEU A 540 13.41 11.43 -17.22
CA LEU A 540 12.71 12.68 -17.56
C LEU A 540 12.60 12.87 -19.07
N PHE A 541 13.63 12.48 -19.83
CA PHE A 541 13.57 12.43 -21.29
C PHE A 541 12.48 11.47 -21.77
N LEU A 542 12.40 10.24 -21.22
CA LEU A 542 11.33 9.29 -21.56
C LEU A 542 9.93 9.86 -21.24
N LEU A 543 9.79 10.54 -20.11
CA LEU A 543 8.53 11.19 -19.75
C LEU A 543 8.17 12.33 -20.72
N ALA A 544 9.15 13.12 -21.16
CA ALA A 544 8.94 14.18 -22.13
C ALA A 544 8.52 13.62 -23.50
N MET A 545 9.15 12.52 -23.94
CA MET A 545 8.76 11.81 -25.16
C MET A 545 7.37 11.21 -25.05
N PHE A 546 7.02 10.64 -23.90
CA PHE A 546 5.65 10.19 -23.63
C PHE A 546 4.61 11.30 -23.80
N ILE A 547 4.87 12.49 -23.22
CA ILE A 547 3.97 13.65 -23.35
C ILE A 547 3.78 14.07 -24.81
N ARG A 548 4.86 14.00 -25.59
CA ARG A 548 4.89 14.48 -26.97
C ARG A 548 4.25 13.50 -27.96
N GLU A 549 4.57 12.21 -27.83
CA GLU A 549 4.31 11.21 -28.86
C GLU A 549 3.06 10.35 -28.56
N THR A 550 2.63 10.27 -27.30
CA THR A 550 1.45 9.48 -26.93
C THR A 550 0.17 10.30 -27.06
N HIS A 551 -0.78 9.82 -27.86
CA HIS A 551 -2.10 10.43 -27.95
C HIS A 551 -2.82 10.35 -26.59
N GLY A 552 -3.38 11.47 -26.12
CA GLY A 552 -4.01 11.53 -24.79
C GLY A 552 -3.02 11.42 -23.61
N ALA A 553 -1.71 11.62 -23.83
CA ALA A 553 -0.69 11.51 -22.78
C ALA A 553 -1.02 12.35 -21.53
N MET A 554 -1.56 13.55 -21.70
CA MET A 554 -1.95 14.41 -20.58
C MET A 554 -3.07 13.81 -19.73
N ASP A 555 -4.01 13.10 -20.35
CA ASP A 555 -5.09 12.43 -19.62
C ASP A 555 -4.55 11.17 -18.92
N MET A 556 -3.66 10.42 -19.57
CA MET A 556 -2.97 9.30 -18.93
C MET A 556 -2.12 9.76 -17.74
N LEU A 557 -1.38 10.87 -17.88
CA LEU A 557 -0.63 11.47 -16.77
C LEU A 557 -1.53 11.97 -15.65
N ARG A 558 -2.69 12.54 -15.97
CA ARG A 558 -3.68 12.91 -14.96
C ARG A 558 -4.16 11.67 -14.21
N ILE A 559 -4.50 10.59 -14.90
CA ILE A 559 -4.97 9.35 -14.26
C ILE A 559 -3.85 8.70 -13.43
N SER A 560 -2.65 8.49 -13.99
CA SER A 560 -1.51 7.93 -13.26
C SER A 560 -1.10 8.82 -12.07
N GLY A 561 -1.08 10.14 -12.26
CA GLY A 561 -0.82 11.11 -11.21
C GLY A 561 -1.89 11.07 -10.11
N SER A 562 -3.17 10.91 -10.47
CA SER A 562 -4.24 10.76 -9.49
C SER A 562 -4.00 9.51 -8.64
N LEU A 563 -3.69 8.37 -9.26
CA LEU A 563 -3.43 7.10 -8.58
C LEU A 563 -2.30 7.22 -7.56
N ILE A 564 -1.22 7.95 -7.88
CA ILE A 564 -0.14 8.25 -6.94
C ILE A 564 -0.65 9.13 -5.78
N VAL A 565 -1.32 10.23 -6.12
CA VAL A 565 -1.73 11.26 -5.15
C VAL A 565 -2.84 10.76 -4.22
N PHE A 566 -3.70 9.83 -4.66
CA PHE A 566 -4.70 9.13 -3.82
C PHE A 566 -4.08 8.34 -2.66
N GLY A 567 -2.82 7.96 -2.77
CA GLY A 567 -2.08 7.39 -1.66
C GLY A 567 -1.98 8.36 -0.49
N THR A 568 -1.94 9.68 -0.73
CA THR A 568 -1.72 10.68 0.33
C THR A 568 -2.88 10.72 1.35
N PRO A 569 -4.16 10.85 0.96
CA PRO A 569 -5.26 10.70 1.91
C PRO A 569 -5.29 9.32 2.57
N ALA A 570 -4.99 8.25 1.84
CA ALA A 570 -4.96 6.90 2.40
C ALA A 570 -3.91 6.78 3.52
N TYR A 571 -2.70 7.32 3.31
CA TYR A 571 -1.65 7.39 4.33
C TYR A 571 -2.13 8.12 5.58
N PHE A 572 -2.68 9.32 5.40
CA PHE A 572 -3.13 10.13 6.52
C PHE A 572 -4.33 9.51 7.25
N ALA A 573 -5.24 8.87 6.52
CA ALA A 573 -6.31 8.09 7.11
C ALA A 573 -5.72 7.00 8.02
N ILE A 574 -4.76 6.23 7.51
CA ILE A 574 -4.09 5.14 8.24
C ILE A 574 -3.40 5.66 9.51
N GLU A 575 -2.65 6.77 9.42
CA GLU A 575 -2.01 7.39 10.58
C GLU A 575 -3.02 7.83 11.65
N VAL A 576 -4.13 8.47 11.25
CA VAL A 576 -5.21 8.85 12.16
C VAL A 576 -5.86 7.61 12.79
N PHE A 577 -6.01 6.52 12.04
CA PHE A 577 -6.61 5.29 12.55
C PHE A 577 -5.76 4.63 13.65
N TYR A 578 -4.43 4.72 13.57
CA TYR A 578 -3.52 4.11 14.54
C TYR A 578 -3.12 5.03 15.70
N ASP A 579 -3.41 6.33 15.64
CA ASP A 579 -3.00 7.26 16.71
C ASP A 579 -3.82 7.04 18.02
N PRO A 580 -3.15 6.95 19.19
CA PRO A 580 -3.80 6.66 20.47
C PRO A 580 -4.86 7.68 20.92
N LYS A 581 -4.71 8.95 20.56
CA LYS A 581 -5.70 10.00 20.89
C LYS A 581 -6.99 9.75 20.13
N TYR A 582 -6.93 9.38 18.86
CA TYR A 582 -8.12 9.06 18.06
C TYR A 582 -8.76 7.74 18.44
N VAL A 583 -7.97 6.74 18.84
CA VAL A 583 -8.53 5.51 19.45
C VAL A 583 -9.35 5.87 20.69
N THR A 584 -8.85 6.78 21.53
CA THR A 584 -9.54 7.23 22.75
C THR A 584 -10.77 8.08 22.43
N MET A 585 -10.69 8.97 21.44
CA MET A 585 -11.84 9.73 20.94
C MET A 585 -12.95 8.81 20.43
N ARG A 586 -12.64 7.81 19.60
CA ARG A 586 -13.63 6.84 19.10
C ARG A 586 -14.30 6.08 20.24
N LYS A 587 -13.54 5.69 21.27
CA LYS A 587 -14.10 5.09 22.49
C LYS A 587 -15.04 6.06 23.22
N ASN A 588 -14.62 7.31 23.45
CA ASN A 588 -15.45 8.33 24.10
C ASN A 588 -16.77 8.57 23.32
N LEU A 589 -16.71 8.67 21.99
CA LEU A 589 -17.88 8.84 21.13
C LEU A 589 -18.80 7.60 21.21
N GLY A 590 -18.24 6.40 21.14
CA GLY A 590 -18.98 5.15 21.30
C GLY A 590 -19.65 5.05 22.68
N ALA A 591 -19.00 5.53 23.73
CA ALA A 591 -19.55 5.59 25.08
C ALA A 591 -20.75 6.54 25.17
N GLN A 592 -20.65 7.72 24.55
CA GLN A 592 -21.76 8.69 24.48
C GLN A 592 -22.93 8.14 23.68
N LEU A 593 -22.69 7.48 22.55
CA LEU A 593 -23.73 6.81 21.77
C LEU A 593 -24.38 5.68 22.58
N SER A 594 -23.59 4.87 23.29
CA SER A 594 -24.11 3.82 24.20
C SER A 594 -24.92 4.41 25.37
N HIS A 595 -24.54 5.60 25.85
CA HIS A 595 -25.33 6.32 26.83
C HIS A 595 -26.71 6.67 26.27
N TYR A 596 -26.75 7.29 25.09
CA TYR A 596 -27.95 7.82 24.42
C TYR A 596 -28.91 6.72 23.93
N TYR A 597 -28.38 5.68 23.29
CA TYR A 597 -29.20 4.61 22.71
C TYR A 597 -29.52 3.47 23.69
N HIS A 598 -29.19 3.62 24.98
CA HIS A 598 -29.39 2.58 26.01
C HIS A 598 -28.86 1.18 25.62
N LEU A 599 -27.86 1.09 24.73
CA LEU A 599 -27.36 -0.18 24.20
C LEU A 599 -26.90 -1.09 25.36
N VAL A 600 -27.46 -2.31 25.38
CA VAL A 600 -27.30 -3.29 26.47
C VAL A 600 -25.82 -3.67 26.64
N PRO A 601 -25.27 -3.65 27.87
CA PRO A 601 -23.91 -4.10 28.12
C PRO A 601 -23.84 -5.63 27.96
N LEU A 602 -22.82 -6.09 27.22
CA LEU A 602 -22.33 -7.47 27.10
C LEU A 602 -23.43 -8.57 27.04
N PRO A 603 -23.65 -9.26 25.89
CA PRO A 603 -24.65 -10.32 25.77
C PRO A 603 -24.58 -11.35 26.91
N ARG A 604 -25.74 -11.71 27.52
CA ARG A 604 -25.83 -12.73 28.59
C ARG A 604 -25.02 -14.02 28.32
N PRO A 605 -25.09 -14.66 27.13
CA PRO A 605 -24.31 -15.87 26.88
C PRO A 605 -22.80 -15.63 26.94
N LEU A 606 -22.34 -14.47 26.46
CA LEU A 606 -20.93 -14.10 26.50
C LEU A 606 -20.46 -13.84 27.94
N PHE A 607 -21.27 -13.14 28.74
CA PHE A 607 -20.99 -12.92 30.16
C PHE A 607 -20.87 -14.25 30.93
N ASN A 608 -21.84 -15.15 30.76
CA ASN A 608 -21.83 -16.46 31.42
C ASN A 608 -20.62 -17.29 30.97
N HIS A 609 -20.22 -17.19 29.71
CA HIS A 609 -19.03 -17.86 29.21
C HIS A 609 -17.76 -17.32 29.89
N ILE A 610 -17.57 -15.99 29.94
CA ILE A 610 -16.42 -15.37 30.60
C ILE A 610 -16.36 -15.75 32.08
N LEU A 611 -17.50 -15.74 32.79
CA LEU A 611 -17.58 -16.16 34.19
C LEU A 611 -17.11 -17.60 34.41
N ARG A 612 -17.47 -18.53 33.52
CA ARG A 612 -16.99 -19.92 33.60
C ARG A 612 -15.47 -19.99 33.45
N LEU A 613 -14.89 -19.23 32.52
CA LEU A 613 -13.44 -19.20 32.29
C LEU A 613 -12.69 -18.68 33.53
N VAL A 614 -13.21 -17.65 34.19
CA VAL A 614 -12.59 -17.08 35.40
C VAL A 614 -13.02 -17.76 36.71
N GLY A 615 -13.66 -18.92 36.64
CA GLY A 615 -13.90 -19.78 37.81
C GLY A 615 -15.12 -19.46 38.67
N GLY A 616 -16.11 -18.74 38.13
CA GLY A 616 -17.39 -18.50 38.77
C GLY A 616 -17.39 -17.41 39.83
N THR A 617 -18.34 -17.49 40.75
CA THR A 617 -18.60 -16.49 41.80
C THR A 617 -18.20 -17.01 43.16
N LYS A 618 -17.12 -16.46 43.72
CA LYS A 618 -16.75 -16.67 45.13
C LYS A 618 -16.98 -15.37 45.89
N GLU A 619 -17.67 -15.47 47.02
CA GLU A 619 -18.07 -14.34 47.89
C GLU A 619 -16.92 -13.40 48.22
N ASP A 620 -15.73 -13.94 48.49
CA ASP A 620 -14.55 -13.17 48.90
C ASP A 620 -13.64 -12.68 47.77
N SER A 621 -13.98 -12.93 46.51
CA SER A 621 -13.09 -12.60 45.38
C SER A 621 -13.02 -11.10 45.09
N LEU A 622 -11.80 -10.60 44.88
CA LEU A 622 -11.51 -9.29 44.32
C LEU A 622 -11.49 -9.34 42.79
N VAL A 623 -12.32 -8.53 42.15
CA VAL A 623 -12.48 -8.49 40.69
C VAL A 623 -11.87 -7.20 40.13
N LEU A 624 -11.09 -7.31 39.05
CA LEU A 624 -10.61 -6.20 38.27
C LEU A 624 -11.23 -6.24 36.85
N ASP A 625 -12.13 -5.30 36.60
CA ASP A 625 -12.69 -4.96 35.30
C ASP A 625 -11.76 -3.93 34.64
N TYR A 626 -11.00 -4.34 33.63
CA TYR A 626 -9.99 -3.50 32.97
C TYR A 626 -10.35 -3.22 31.51
N ASP A 627 -10.64 -1.97 31.17
CA ASP A 627 -11.01 -1.52 29.81
C ASP A 627 -12.27 -2.18 29.23
N CYS A 628 -13.23 -2.61 30.06
CA CYS A 628 -14.52 -3.15 29.58
C CYS A 628 -15.55 -2.06 29.22
N GLY A 629 -15.07 -0.85 28.91
CA GLY A 629 -15.85 0.27 28.38
C GLY A 629 -16.73 0.91 29.43
N VAL A 630 -18.03 1.03 29.16
CA VAL A 630 -19.05 1.57 30.11
C VAL A 630 -19.36 0.62 31.28
N GLY A 631 -18.35 -0.11 31.77
CA GLY A 631 -18.43 -1.13 32.82
C GLY A 631 -19.34 -2.30 32.45
N GLY A 632 -19.26 -2.78 31.20
CA GLY A 632 -20.20 -3.77 30.69
C GLY A 632 -20.21 -5.08 31.49
N PHE A 633 -19.04 -5.50 31.98
CA PHE A 633 -18.89 -6.66 32.84
C PHE A 633 -19.40 -6.38 34.26
N THR A 634 -18.91 -5.30 34.89
CA THR A 634 -19.35 -4.89 36.24
C THR A 634 -20.86 -4.65 36.36
N ARG A 635 -21.49 -3.97 35.39
CA ARG A 635 -22.95 -3.74 35.39
C ARG A 635 -23.74 -5.04 35.32
N ARG A 636 -23.21 -6.06 34.63
CA ARG A 636 -23.86 -7.37 34.54
C ARG A 636 -23.68 -8.19 35.81
N ILE A 637 -22.52 -8.10 36.46
CA ILE A 637 -22.29 -8.63 37.81
C ILE A 637 -23.34 -8.09 38.79
N ILE A 638 -23.50 -6.75 38.81
CA ILE A 638 -24.47 -6.06 39.65
C ILE A 638 -25.90 -6.50 39.33
N LYS A 639 -26.29 -6.48 38.04
CA LYS A 639 -27.64 -6.86 37.61
C LYS A 639 -27.99 -8.30 37.99
N ASN A 640 -27.02 -9.20 38.00
CA ASN A 640 -27.21 -10.61 38.34
C ASN A 640 -27.01 -10.89 39.85
N LYS A 641 -26.80 -9.87 40.69
CA LYS A 641 -26.59 -9.98 42.15
C LYS A 641 -25.49 -10.99 42.53
N LEU A 642 -24.39 -11.02 41.78
CA LEU A 642 -23.31 -11.96 42.08
C LEU A 642 -22.51 -11.49 43.31
N PRO A 643 -22.15 -12.41 44.21
CA PRO A 643 -21.55 -12.04 45.47
C PRO A 643 -20.03 -11.87 45.32
N PHE A 644 -19.55 -10.65 45.09
CA PHE A 644 -18.11 -10.34 45.08
C PHE A 644 -17.80 -9.29 46.14
N LYS A 645 -16.69 -9.49 46.87
CA LYS A 645 -16.24 -8.61 47.95
C LYS A 645 -15.99 -7.18 47.49
N ARG A 646 -15.22 -7.01 46.40
CA ARG A 646 -14.92 -5.69 45.83
C ARG A 646 -14.58 -5.78 44.35
N ILE A 647 -15.05 -4.80 43.59
CA ILE A 647 -14.84 -4.70 42.14
C ILE A 647 -14.10 -3.41 41.84
N TYR A 648 -12.94 -3.52 41.22
CA TYR A 648 -12.17 -2.41 40.70
C TYR A 648 -12.46 -2.27 39.21
N ALA A 649 -12.98 -1.13 38.77
CA ALA A 649 -13.20 -0.84 37.37
C ALA A 649 -12.21 0.23 36.91
N VAL A 650 -11.39 -0.09 35.91
CA VAL A 650 -10.33 0.79 35.41
C VAL A 650 -10.54 1.00 33.92
N ASP A 651 -10.69 2.25 33.49
CA ASP A 651 -10.81 2.58 32.06
C ASP A 651 -9.97 3.82 31.69
N LYS A 652 -9.57 3.88 30.42
CA LYS A 652 -8.80 4.98 29.83
C LYS A 652 -9.66 6.12 29.27
N ALA A 653 -10.96 5.89 29.05
CA ALA A 653 -11.88 6.88 28.51
C ALA A 653 -12.67 7.56 29.63
N LYS A 654 -12.50 8.88 29.78
CA LYS A 654 -13.21 9.68 30.82
C LYS A 654 -14.73 9.55 30.70
N GLU A 655 -15.25 9.48 29.47
CA GLU A 655 -16.69 9.37 29.25
C GLU A 655 -17.23 7.95 29.50
N GLU A 656 -16.43 6.91 29.25
CA GLU A 656 -16.81 5.54 29.65
C GLU A 656 -16.99 5.47 31.18
N ILE A 657 -16.07 6.08 31.94
CA ILE A 657 -16.16 6.18 33.40
C ILE A 657 -17.36 7.00 33.84
N LYS A 658 -17.62 8.13 33.19
CA LYS A 658 -18.76 9.00 33.53
C LYS A 658 -20.08 8.27 33.33
N VAL A 659 -20.29 7.69 32.15
CA VAL A 659 -21.49 6.92 31.80
C VAL A 659 -21.63 5.71 32.72
N PHE A 660 -20.53 5.07 33.07
CA PHE A 660 -20.53 3.95 34.01
C PHE A 660 -20.99 4.39 35.41
N LYS A 661 -20.48 5.51 35.94
CA LYS A 661 -20.91 6.09 37.23
C LYS A 661 -22.40 6.45 37.25
N GLU A 662 -22.90 7.10 36.20
CA GLU A 662 -24.31 7.49 36.10
C GLU A 662 -25.26 6.30 36.03
N LYS A 663 -24.84 5.21 35.38
CA LYS A 663 -25.64 3.99 35.22
C LYS A 663 -25.38 2.95 36.32
N LEU A 664 -24.58 3.27 37.33
CA LEU A 664 -24.34 2.41 38.49
C LEU A 664 -25.49 2.61 39.49
N PRO A 665 -26.15 1.54 39.98
CA PRO A 665 -27.12 1.67 41.06
C PRO A 665 -26.47 2.25 42.33
N LYS A 666 -27.16 3.19 43.00
CA LYS A 666 -26.64 3.90 44.19
C LYS A 666 -26.32 2.98 45.39
N GLU A 667 -26.81 1.75 45.38
CA GLU A 667 -26.76 0.80 46.50
C GLU A 667 -25.45 0.01 46.61
N HIS A 668 -24.56 0.07 45.62
CA HIS A 668 -23.34 -0.76 45.59
C HIS A 668 -22.07 -0.02 46.05
N LYS A 669 -21.79 -0.07 47.37
CA LYS A 669 -20.57 0.48 47.99
C LYS A 669 -19.27 -0.30 47.69
N ASN A 670 -19.37 -1.45 47.01
CA ASN A 670 -18.24 -2.35 46.75
C ASN A 670 -17.57 -2.16 45.38
N VAL A 671 -17.90 -1.10 44.63
CA VAL A 671 -17.30 -0.80 43.33
C VAL A 671 -16.45 0.47 43.40
N GLU A 672 -15.17 0.35 43.05
CA GLU A 672 -14.25 1.48 42.95
C GLU A 672 -13.85 1.72 41.49
N ILE A 673 -13.89 2.98 41.06
CA ILE A 673 -13.71 3.33 39.64
C ILE A 673 -12.49 4.23 39.48
N TYR A 674 -11.55 3.81 38.65
CA TYR A 674 -10.28 4.49 38.42
C TYR A 674 -10.14 4.94 36.98
N TYR A 675 -9.64 6.17 36.80
CA TYR A 675 -9.22 6.70 35.51
C TYR A 675 -7.72 6.48 35.32
N ARG A 676 -7.32 5.99 34.14
CA ARG A 676 -5.91 5.82 33.78
C ARG A 676 -5.55 6.54 32.48
N THR A 677 -4.32 7.02 32.40
CA THR A 677 -3.72 7.59 31.17
C THR A 677 -2.68 6.67 30.54
N SER A 678 -2.14 5.69 31.29
CA SER A 678 -1.16 4.70 30.82
C SER A 678 -1.72 3.28 30.93
N TRP A 679 -1.06 2.29 30.30
CA TRP A 679 -1.41 0.87 30.41
C TRP A 679 -1.20 0.28 31.81
N ARG A 680 -0.57 1.01 32.75
CA ARG A 680 -0.31 0.53 34.10
C ARG A 680 -1.60 0.51 34.92
N ILE A 681 -1.78 -0.56 35.69
CA ILE A 681 -2.87 -0.69 36.65
C ILE A 681 -2.46 0.09 37.91
N PRO A 682 -3.34 0.92 38.51
CA PRO A 682 -3.03 1.71 39.70
C PRO A 682 -2.38 0.90 40.81
N GLU A 683 -1.33 1.42 41.45
CA GLU A 683 -0.53 0.68 42.45
C GLU A 683 -1.31 0.24 43.69
N LYS A 684 -2.43 0.91 43.98
CA LYS A 684 -3.35 0.55 45.07
C LYS A 684 -4.07 -0.78 44.83
N ILE A 685 -4.15 -1.24 43.59
CA ILE A 685 -4.86 -2.46 43.19
C ILE A 685 -3.87 -3.63 43.17
N LYS A 686 -3.94 -4.49 44.18
CA LYS A 686 -3.11 -5.70 44.34
C LYS A 686 -3.94 -6.88 44.84
N ASN A 687 -3.37 -8.09 44.75
CA ASN A 687 -3.98 -9.33 45.23
C ASN A 687 -5.34 -9.66 44.58
N ILE A 688 -5.47 -9.43 43.28
CA ILE A 688 -6.70 -9.66 42.53
C ILE A 688 -6.92 -11.16 42.26
N ASP A 689 -8.15 -11.63 42.47
CA ASP A 689 -8.55 -13.02 42.23
C ASP A 689 -9.07 -13.23 40.81
N VAL A 690 -9.74 -12.22 40.24
CA VAL A 690 -10.33 -12.28 38.88
C VAL A 690 -9.97 -11.02 38.10
N PHE A 691 -9.29 -11.19 36.97
CA PHE A 691 -9.02 -10.12 36.01
C PHE A 691 -9.83 -10.35 34.72
N VAL A 692 -10.58 -9.34 34.28
CA VAL A 692 -11.31 -9.39 33.00
C VAL A 692 -11.01 -8.15 32.20
N SER A 693 -10.72 -8.33 30.90
CA SER A 693 -10.47 -7.19 30.02
C SER A 693 -10.97 -7.37 28.60
N PHE A 694 -11.52 -6.30 28.01
CA PHE A 694 -12.01 -6.30 26.64
C PHE A 694 -11.11 -5.50 25.69
N ASN A 695 -10.64 -6.15 24.63
CA ASN A 695 -9.82 -5.57 23.55
C ASN A 695 -8.50 -4.88 23.98
N SER A 696 -8.15 -4.85 25.26
CA SER A 696 -7.03 -4.04 25.77
C SER A 696 -5.68 -4.43 25.20
N LEU A 697 -5.37 -5.74 25.13
CA LEU A 697 -4.12 -6.27 24.56
C LEU A 697 -3.86 -5.77 23.13
N GLY A 698 -4.91 -5.49 22.36
CA GLY A 698 -4.81 -4.94 21.01
C GLY A 698 -4.21 -3.53 20.94
N TYR A 699 -4.19 -2.80 22.06
CA TYR A 699 -3.80 -1.38 22.16
C TYR A 699 -2.72 -1.10 23.21
N ILE A 700 -2.14 -2.13 23.82
CA ILE A 700 -1.07 -1.97 24.82
C ILE A 700 0.27 -1.85 24.11
N ASP A 701 0.98 -0.74 24.33
CA ASP A 701 2.24 -0.46 23.64
C ASP A 701 3.34 -1.47 23.96
N ASP A 702 3.42 -1.92 25.22
CA ASP A 702 4.39 -2.91 25.70
C ASP A 702 3.67 -4.09 26.36
N ILE A 703 3.28 -5.06 25.54
CA ILE A 703 2.58 -6.27 26.01
C ILE A 703 3.44 -7.06 27.01
N PRO A 704 4.75 -7.32 26.79
CA PRO A 704 5.59 -8.00 27.78
C PRO A 704 5.58 -7.32 29.16
N ALA A 705 5.78 -5.99 29.21
CA ALA A 705 5.76 -5.26 30.49
C ALA A 705 4.38 -5.31 31.16
N PHE A 706 3.30 -5.26 30.37
CA PHE A 706 1.95 -5.39 30.90
C PHE A 706 1.65 -6.79 31.45
N VAL A 707 2.08 -7.87 30.77
CA VAL A 707 1.89 -9.24 31.25
C VAL A 707 2.66 -9.47 32.55
N LYS A 708 3.87 -8.90 32.68
CA LYS A 708 4.61 -8.88 33.95
C LYS A 708 3.83 -8.15 35.05
N HIS A 709 3.31 -6.96 34.75
CA HIS A 709 2.49 -6.18 35.70
C HIS A 709 1.22 -6.94 36.13
N LEU A 710 0.55 -7.62 35.19
CA LEU A 710 -0.60 -8.48 35.47
C LEU A 710 -0.24 -9.60 36.45
N ARG A 711 0.91 -10.26 36.24
CA ARG A 711 1.40 -11.30 37.16
C ARG A 711 1.63 -10.74 38.56
N GLU A 712 2.17 -9.53 38.70
CA GLU A 712 2.44 -8.89 39.99
C GLU A 712 1.16 -8.62 40.79
N ILE A 713 0.08 -8.18 40.13
CA ILE A 713 -1.19 -7.86 40.81
C ILE A 713 -2.07 -9.09 41.12
N LEU A 714 -1.94 -10.18 40.37
CA LEU A 714 -2.75 -11.38 40.57
C LEU A 714 -2.32 -12.13 41.84
N ARG A 715 -3.29 -12.61 42.63
CA ARG A 715 -3.02 -13.52 43.74
C ARG A 715 -2.59 -14.89 43.21
N LYS A 716 -1.93 -15.72 44.03
CA LYS A 716 -1.67 -17.13 43.69
C LYS A 716 -3.00 -17.83 43.36
N ASN A 717 -3.07 -18.58 42.26
CA ASN A 717 -4.30 -19.14 41.68
C ASN A 717 -5.34 -18.12 41.17
N GLY A 718 -5.02 -16.82 41.18
CA GLY A 718 -5.86 -15.79 40.58
C GLY A 718 -6.00 -16.02 39.08
N ARG A 719 -7.20 -15.78 38.55
CA ARG A 719 -7.57 -16.07 37.16
C ARG A 719 -7.68 -14.79 36.35
N PHE A 720 -7.40 -14.90 35.06
CA PHE A 720 -7.55 -13.79 34.12
C PHE A 720 -8.28 -14.23 32.85
N CYS A 721 -8.95 -13.29 32.19
CA CYS A 721 -9.58 -13.48 30.89
C CYS A 721 -9.53 -12.19 30.07
N PHE A 722 -8.89 -12.25 28.91
CA PHE A 722 -8.98 -11.25 27.86
C PHE A 722 -9.98 -11.72 26.81
N TYR A 723 -11.01 -10.91 26.57
CA TYR A 723 -11.93 -11.10 25.45
C TYR A 723 -11.63 -10.06 24.39
N ILE A 724 -11.27 -10.53 23.20
CA ILE A 724 -10.85 -9.68 22.09
C ILE A 724 -11.74 -9.97 20.89
N VAL A 725 -12.18 -8.90 20.24
CA VAL A 725 -13.02 -8.90 19.07
C VAL A 725 -12.27 -8.28 17.92
N HIS A 726 -12.16 -9.02 16.83
CA HIS A 726 -11.64 -8.54 15.56
C HIS A 726 -12.75 -8.57 14.52
N HIS A 727 -12.88 -7.50 13.74
CA HIS A 727 -13.76 -7.43 12.58
C HIS A 727 -12.96 -7.72 11.30
N ALA A 728 -13.64 -7.93 10.17
CA ALA A 728 -12.97 -8.18 8.88
C ALA A 728 -11.91 -7.10 8.55
N ILE A 729 -12.19 -5.83 8.87
CA ILE A 729 -11.26 -4.69 8.78
C ILE A 729 -10.80 -4.32 10.20
N ASN A 730 -10.01 -5.20 10.81
CA ASN A 730 -9.37 -4.98 12.10
C ASN A 730 -8.18 -4.02 11.98
N VAL A 731 -8.24 -2.90 12.69
CA VAL A 731 -7.18 -1.87 12.72
C VAL A 731 -6.53 -1.77 14.11
N THR A 732 -6.58 -2.85 14.91
CA THR A 732 -5.90 -2.87 16.21
C THR A 732 -4.38 -2.93 16.00
N PRO A 733 -3.60 -2.03 16.63
CA PRO A 733 -2.15 -1.96 16.46
C PRO A 733 -1.41 -3.29 16.67
N ASN A 734 -1.89 -4.14 17.58
CA ASN A 734 -1.26 -5.41 17.93
C ASN A 734 -2.04 -6.64 17.44
N ALA A 735 -2.93 -6.49 16.45
CA ALA A 735 -3.75 -7.58 15.90
C ALA A 735 -2.92 -8.84 15.59
N LEU A 736 -1.78 -8.68 14.92
CA LEU A 736 -0.92 -9.80 14.51
C LEU A 736 -0.32 -10.56 15.70
N ILE A 737 0.03 -9.86 16.79
CA ILE A 737 0.56 -10.49 18.00
C ILE A 737 -0.56 -11.22 18.75
N VAL A 738 -1.72 -10.57 18.87
CA VAL A 738 -2.88 -11.09 19.60
C VAL A 738 -3.49 -12.32 18.92
N GLU A 739 -3.41 -12.39 17.60
CA GLU A 739 -3.90 -13.55 16.85
C GLU A 739 -2.90 -14.73 16.84
N ASP A 740 -1.64 -14.51 17.20
CA ASP A 740 -0.60 -15.54 17.23
C ASP A 740 -0.63 -16.30 18.56
N LYS A 741 -1.34 -17.44 18.55
CA LYS A 741 -1.49 -18.34 19.70
C LYS A 741 -0.14 -18.67 20.34
N HIS A 742 0.85 -19.12 19.55
CA HIS A 742 2.12 -19.60 20.07
C HIS A 742 2.92 -18.49 20.73
N LYS A 743 2.99 -17.31 20.10
CA LYS A 743 3.69 -16.16 20.70
C LYS A 743 3.05 -15.70 22.00
N LEU A 744 1.71 -15.71 22.09
CA LEU A 744 1.02 -15.37 23.33
C LEU A 744 1.26 -16.42 24.41
N GLU A 745 1.17 -17.71 24.09
CA GLU A 745 1.44 -18.78 25.04
C GLU A 745 2.87 -18.69 25.59
N GLU A 746 3.86 -18.46 24.72
CA GLU A 746 5.26 -18.23 25.12
C GLU A 746 5.42 -17.00 26.01
N LEU A 747 4.77 -15.89 25.65
CA LEU A 747 4.85 -14.62 26.39
C LEU A 747 4.30 -14.75 27.82
N PHE A 748 3.16 -15.41 27.99
CA PHE A 748 2.55 -15.63 29.30
C PHE A 748 3.29 -16.70 30.11
N ALA A 749 3.77 -17.76 29.45
CA ALA A 749 4.56 -18.81 30.10
C ALA A 749 5.87 -18.26 30.69
N LYS A 750 6.53 -17.32 29.99
CA LYS A 750 7.73 -16.63 30.49
C LYS A 750 7.50 -15.92 31.84
N GLU A 751 6.29 -15.43 32.07
CA GLU A 751 5.89 -14.78 33.31
C GLU A 751 5.20 -15.74 34.31
N LYS A 752 5.34 -17.06 34.13
CA LYS A 752 4.76 -18.11 34.99
C LYS A 752 3.23 -18.04 35.09
N LEU A 753 2.56 -17.53 34.06
CA LEU A 753 1.11 -17.57 33.92
C LEU A 753 0.71 -18.78 33.07
N ASP A 754 -0.15 -19.62 33.61
CA ASP A 754 -0.79 -20.70 32.86
C ASP A 754 -1.86 -20.07 31.96
N VAL A 755 -1.82 -20.33 30.65
CA VAL A 755 -2.68 -19.65 29.67
C VAL A 755 -3.28 -20.65 28.69
N THR A 756 -4.53 -20.42 28.34
CA THR A 756 -5.26 -21.11 27.29
C THR A 756 -5.77 -20.09 26.28
N TYR A 757 -5.56 -20.39 25.01
CA TYR A 757 -6.02 -19.58 23.89
C TYR A 757 -7.17 -20.29 23.17
N HIS A 758 -8.32 -19.61 23.05
CA HIS A 758 -9.47 -20.10 22.31
C HIS A 758 -9.96 -19.07 21.29
N LYS A 759 -10.08 -19.46 20.03
CA LYS A 759 -10.53 -18.60 18.92
C LYS A 759 -11.80 -19.15 18.29
N ARG A 760 -12.82 -18.29 18.17
CA ARG A 760 -14.10 -18.58 17.53
C ARG A 760 -14.29 -17.65 16.32
N LYS A 761 -14.33 -18.23 15.12
CA LYS A 761 -14.62 -17.49 13.88
C LYS A 761 -16.11 -17.38 13.62
N ARG A 762 -16.57 -16.22 13.17
CA ARG A 762 -17.89 -15.94 12.58
C ARG A 762 -17.69 -15.17 11.27
N LEU A 763 -18.72 -15.09 10.43
CA LEU A 763 -18.63 -14.56 9.05
C LEU A 763 -17.88 -13.20 8.93
N PHE A 764 -18.13 -12.26 9.84
CA PHE A 764 -17.53 -10.91 9.83
C PHE A 764 -16.79 -10.54 11.13
N LYS A 765 -16.62 -11.51 12.04
CA LYS A 765 -16.09 -11.27 13.39
C LYS A 765 -15.32 -12.48 13.89
N GLU A 766 -14.14 -12.24 14.44
CA GLU A 766 -13.37 -13.23 15.20
C GLU A 766 -13.41 -12.86 16.69
N GLU A 767 -13.74 -13.84 17.52
CA GLU A 767 -13.73 -13.74 18.97
C GLU A 767 -12.55 -14.55 19.51
N ILE A 768 -11.68 -13.89 20.28
CA ILE A 768 -10.49 -14.48 20.87
C ILE A 768 -10.61 -14.38 22.39
N PHE A 769 -10.44 -15.51 23.05
CA PHE A 769 -10.40 -15.62 24.51
C PHE A 769 -9.01 -16.08 24.92
N ILE A 770 -8.32 -15.26 25.71
CA ILE A 770 -7.02 -15.58 26.31
C ILE A 770 -7.25 -15.60 27.80
N TYR A 771 -7.28 -16.78 28.40
CA TYR A 771 -7.65 -16.93 29.81
C TYR A 771 -6.73 -17.92 30.50
N GLY A 772 -6.66 -17.84 31.82
CA GLY A 772 -5.67 -18.61 32.54
C GLY A 772 -5.60 -18.29 34.02
N ARG A 773 -4.51 -18.72 34.66
CA ARG A 773 -4.27 -18.50 36.08
C ARG A 773 -2.80 -18.27 36.40
N LYS A 774 -2.54 -17.57 37.50
CA LYS A 774 -1.20 -17.47 38.09
C LYS A 774 -0.87 -18.74 38.87
N ARG A 775 0.29 -19.34 38.56
CA ARG A 775 0.84 -20.52 39.27
C ARG A 775 1.19 -20.21 40.73
#